data_AF-A0A2S6QXY4-F1
#
_entry.id   AF-A0A2S6QXY4-F1
#
_cell.length_a   1.000
_cell.length_b   1.000
_cell.length_c   1.000
_cell.angle_alpha   90.00
_cell.angle_beta   90.00
_cell.angle_gamma   90.00
#
_symmetry.space_group_name_H-M   'P 1'
#
loop_
_entity.id
_entity.type
_entity.pdbx_description
1 polymer ?
#
loop_
_entity_poly.entity_id
_entity_poly.type
_entity_poly.pdbx_seq_one_letter_code
_entity_poly.pdbx_strand_id
1 'polypeptide(L)'
;MIPYNRNTLPRHANVVGARIRSASMKVFCLKLLNPSTSRRSETGHTLAIPRCDRPVTRNTTRGMLAGLVLLYTGGCGTPSTEENISALEVEGKDPAILVHAPHPTALPKSAVGGYLAGRHARNVYDSEAASVFYNRALESDPNNPELLRRTLTAMVGEGRIVESLPLANRLVGMKVMDPTAFLSLATHQVRANEFQAARHQLTSLPKTGFYPYLKSLLIAWTVAGDGEGDSALEKLKFLLESSNFSATHDYHAGLIADLFGMNDAAHATYRSAVTSVRGPRLRSVLAAGSFYERNGRPEEARRLYEDFPNAGPETTALDTALKRLQSGHVALPFVNDARQGYAEALFEIAASFFKDRAYEPALIYVQMALHVRPDLDVGRILLADIYVATEHYVDAVGAFREVSPESPFRWSARIRLANALNQAGELDQASKELRALATERTERADPLMALADLFRSEERYKDAVSVYDEAIERIAKIQQHHWTLFYARGMSLERIGQWPRAESDLLRALELQPDQPLVLNYLGYSWVDMGMRLSEARSMIERAVAQRPNDGYIVDSLGWVLYQLEDFEAALVHLERAVELRPNDPVITDHYADALWQTGRHSEARFQWRRALSLDPDSSLAESVEKKLQRDLPDKLRTTNKS
;
A
#
# COMPACT_ATOMS: atom_id res chain seq x y z
N MET A 1 -1.53 0.80 -12.80
CA MET A 1 -0.80 -0.50 -12.75
C MET A 1 0.57 -0.28 -12.11
N ILE A 2 0.83 -0.93 -10.97
CA ILE A 2 2.21 -1.05 -10.43
C ILE A 2 2.71 -2.42 -10.90
N PRO A 3 3.84 -2.53 -11.62
CA PRO A 3 4.39 -3.83 -11.95
C PRO A 3 4.91 -4.48 -10.66
N TYR A 4 4.23 -5.53 -10.21
CA TYR A 4 4.67 -6.38 -9.11
C TYR A 4 5.90 -7.17 -9.57
N ASN A 5 7.08 -6.58 -9.37
CA ASN A 5 8.37 -7.22 -9.64
C ASN A 5 8.98 -7.66 -8.31
N ARG A 6 8.76 -8.93 -7.92
CA ARG A 6 9.61 -9.63 -6.96
C ARG A 6 9.31 -11.13 -6.88
N ASN A 7 10.36 -11.94 -7.02
CA ASN A 7 10.45 -13.27 -6.42
C ASN A 7 10.58 -13.09 -4.89
N THR A 8 9.46 -12.89 -4.20
CA THR A 8 9.42 -12.98 -2.73
C THR A 8 8.21 -13.79 -2.31
N LEU A 9 8.51 -14.90 -1.61
CA LEU A 9 7.55 -15.64 -0.81
C LEU A 9 6.75 -14.68 0.11
N PRO A 10 5.46 -14.96 0.38
CA PRO A 10 4.70 -14.19 1.36
C PRO A 10 5.40 -14.27 2.72
N ARG A 11 5.49 -13.13 3.41
CA ARG A 11 6.06 -13.06 4.75
C ARG A 11 5.15 -13.79 5.74
N HIS A 12 5.57 -14.98 6.18
CA HIS A 12 4.96 -15.60 7.35
C HIS A 12 5.24 -14.76 8.61
N ALA A 13 4.19 -14.15 9.15
CA ALA A 13 4.24 -13.48 10.45
C ALA A 13 4.29 -14.50 11.59
N ASN A 14 5.46 -15.13 11.80
CA ASN A 14 5.66 -16.10 12.87
C ASN A 14 5.74 -15.42 14.25
N VAL A 15 4.63 -15.46 14.99
CA VAL A 15 4.55 -15.09 16.40
C VAL A 15 5.26 -16.16 17.25
N VAL A 16 6.58 -16.07 17.36
CA VAL A 16 7.37 -16.96 18.24
C VAL A 16 7.34 -16.44 19.67
N GLY A 17 6.46 -17.01 20.48
CA GLY A 17 6.46 -16.83 21.94
C GLY A 17 7.67 -17.50 22.60
N ALA A 18 8.81 -16.81 22.68
CA ALA A 18 10.02 -17.31 23.30
C ALA A 18 9.87 -17.48 24.83
N ARG A 19 9.60 -18.70 25.29
CA ARG A 19 9.68 -19.09 26.71
C ARG A 19 11.15 -19.10 27.19
N ILE A 20 11.64 -17.97 27.69
CA ILE A 20 12.93 -17.92 28.38
C ILE A 20 12.80 -18.62 29.75
N ARG A 21 13.43 -19.80 29.89
CA ARG A 21 13.72 -20.38 31.21
C ARG A 21 14.91 -19.67 31.84
N SER A 22 14.80 -19.40 33.13
CA SER A 22 15.84 -18.75 33.94
C SER A 22 17.08 -19.63 34.13
N ALA A 23 18.26 -19.03 33.99
CA ALA A 23 19.52 -19.54 34.54
C ALA A 23 20.40 -18.35 34.99
N SER A 24 21.08 -18.51 36.12
CA SER A 24 21.59 -17.38 36.91
C SER A 24 22.97 -16.87 36.49
N MET A 25 23.06 -15.54 36.37
CA MET A 25 24.05 -14.67 37.02
C MET A 25 25.53 -15.09 37.01
N LYS A 26 26.37 -14.29 36.34
CA LYS A 26 27.68 -13.86 36.88
C LYS A 26 28.11 -12.51 36.30
N VAL A 27 28.32 -11.54 37.19
CA VAL A 27 28.86 -10.21 36.89
C VAL A 27 30.38 -10.26 37.06
N PHE A 28 31.12 -9.63 36.15
CA PHE A 28 32.49 -9.18 36.43
C PHE A 28 32.77 -7.85 35.72
N CYS A 29 33.25 -6.87 36.48
CA CYS A 29 33.78 -5.60 35.96
C CYS A 29 35.31 -5.62 36.02
N LEU A 30 35.99 -4.93 35.09
CA LEU A 30 37.09 -3.99 35.33
C LEU A 30 37.47 -3.31 33.98
N LYS A 31 37.36 -1.99 33.88
CA LYS A 31 38.43 -0.97 33.93
C LYS A 31 39.35 -0.85 32.69
N LEU A 32 39.16 0.28 31.99
CA LEU A 32 40.17 1.29 31.62
C LEU A 32 41.53 0.84 31.06
N LEU A 33 41.88 1.34 29.86
CA LEU A 33 43.01 2.28 29.68
C LEU A 33 42.95 2.96 28.29
N ASN A 34 43.43 4.20 28.23
CA ASN A 34 43.64 5.03 27.02
C ASN A 34 45.17 5.19 26.87
N PRO A 35 45.75 5.46 25.68
CA PRO A 35 46.01 6.88 25.37
C PRO A 35 46.17 7.28 23.86
N SER A 36 45.70 8.49 23.51
CA SER A 36 46.40 9.52 22.68
C SER A 36 46.82 9.19 21.21
N THR A 37 46.87 10.04 20.17
CA THR A 37 46.75 11.50 19.89
C THR A 37 46.17 11.63 18.44
N SER A 38 45.73 12.74 17.84
CA SER A 38 46.12 14.16 17.95
C SER A 38 45.07 15.15 17.32
N ARG A 39 45.15 16.42 17.75
CA ARG A 39 44.79 17.75 17.14
C ARG A 39 44.14 17.78 15.73
N ARG A 40 43.24 18.70 15.34
CA ARG A 40 42.83 20.10 15.73
C ARG A 40 41.34 20.29 15.30
N SER A 41 40.55 21.31 15.68
CA SER A 41 40.80 22.74 15.97
C SER A 41 39.84 23.34 17.03
N GLU A 42 40.16 24.53 17.54
CA GLU A 42 39.30 25.35 18.44
C GLU A 42 38.01 25.86 17.73
N THR A 43 36.96 26.41 18.36
CA THR A 43 36.73 27.14 19.63
C THR A 43 35.35 26.76 20.23
N GLY A 44 34.95 27.04 21.48
CA GLY A 44 35.58 27.78 22.57
C GLY A 44 34.61 28.83 23.17
N HIS A 45 33.81 28.47 24.18
CA HIS A 45 33.48 29.29 25.36
C HIS A 45 32.67 28.49 26.40
N THR A 46 32.93 28.73 27.68
CA THR A 46 32.53 27.92 28.84
C THR A 46 31.94 28.82 29.94
N LEU A 47 31.45 28.20 31.04
CA LEU A 47 31.07 28.76 32.36
C LEU A 47 29.56 29.07 32.53
N ALA A 48 28.90 28.74 33.65
CA ALA A 48 29.34 27.97 34.83
C ALA A 48 28.16 27.30 35.57
N ILE A 49 28.49 26.32 36.43
CA ILE A 49 27.60 25.65 37.42
C ILE A 49 28.02 26.12 38.82
N PRO A 50 27.13 26.13 39.82
CA PRO A 50 27.27 25.20 40.96
C PRO A 50 25.92 24.55 41.36
N ARG A 51 25.80 23.25 41.70
CA ARG A 51 26.18 22.55 42.97
C ARG A 51 25.65 23.30 44.22
N CYS A 52 25.01 22.69 45.24
CA CYS A 52 24.81 21.29 45.65
C CYS A 52 23.57 21.23 46.62
N ASP A 53 23.16 20.17 47.34
CA ASP A 53 23.66 18.81 47.62
C ASP A 53 22.50 17.81 47.98
N ARG A 54 22.83 16.71 48.68
CA ARG A 54 21.99 15.70 49.39
C ARG A 54 21.72 16.14 50.86
N PRO A 55 20.95 15.43 51.76
CA PRO A 55 20.74 13.96 51.79
C PRO A 55 19.46 13.34 52.45
N VAL A 56 19.33 12.00 52.25
CA VAL A 56 18.91 10.94 53.23
C VAL A 56 17.57 11.02 53.99
N THR A 57 16.80 9.92 53.93
CA THR A 57 16.32 9.17 55.12
C THR A 57 16.03 7.68 54.80
N ARG A 58 16.28 6.79 55.77
CA ARG A 58 15.84 5.39 55.78
C ARG A 58 14.51 5.25 56.54
N ASN A 59 13.75 4.18 56.29
CA ASN A 59 13.27 3.38 57.42
C ASN A 59 12.97 1.91 57.04
N THR A 60 13.00 1.04 58.05
CA THR A 60 12.95 -0.43 57.92
C THR A 60 12.21 -1.04 59.12
N THR A 61 11.30 -2.00 58.91
CA THR A 61 10.96 -3.14 59.83
C THR A 61 9.78 -3.96 59.29
N ARG A 62 9.42 -5.17 59.80
CA ARG A 62 10.14 -6.46 60.02
C ARG A 62 9.13 -7.51 60.58
N GLY A 63 9.26 -8.81 60.26
CA GLY A 63 8.60 -9.96 60.94
C GLY A 63 7.40 -10.56 60.18
N MET A 64 7.31 -11.87 59.86
CA MET A 64 7.32 -13.13 60.66
C MET A 64 5.89 -13.60 61.04
N LEU A 65 5.50 -14.89 61.11
CA LEU A 65 5.94 -16.17 60.48
C LEU A 65 4.91 -17.29 60.82
N ALA A 66 4.90 -18.43 60.08
CA ALA A 66 4.19 -19.72 60.36
C ALA A 66 2.64 -19.78 60.29
N GLY A 67 1.98 -20.90 59.93
CA GLY A 67 2.45 -22.19 59.36
C GLY A 67 1.41 -23.34 59.42
N LEU A 68 1.60 -24.40 58.61
CA LEU A 68 1.00 -25.79 58.67
C LEU A 68 -0.55 -25.96 58.48
N VAL A 69 -1.14 -27.10 58.06
CA VAL A 69 -0.75 -28.30 57.22
C VAL A 69 -2.01 -29.17 56.89
N LEU A 70 -1.88 -30.28 56.12
CA LEU A 70 -2.89 -31.31 55.70
C LEU A 70 -3.82 -30.90 54.54
N LEU A 71 -3.88 -31.56 53.36
CA LEU A 71 -4.05 -32.98 52.93
C LEU A 71 -5.52 -33.36 52.66
N TYR A 72 -5.84 -33.75 51.41
CA TYR A 72 -6.64 -34.95 51.07
C TYR A 72 -6.45 -35.35 49.59
N THR A 73 -6.92 -36.56 49.22
CA THR A 73 -6.35 -37.42 48.16
C THR A 73 -7.36 -37.97 47.15
N GLY A 74 -6.89 -38.38 45.96
CA GLY A 74 -7.53 -39.40 45.09
C GLY A 74 -8.30 -38.85 43.88
N GLY A 75 -8.32 -39.49 42.71
CA GLY A 75 -7.74 -40.79 42.34
C GLY A 75 -7.63 -41.02 40.82
N CYS A 76 -7.13 -42.20 40.41
CA CYS A 76 -6.77 -42.55 39.03
C CYS A 76 -7.93 -43.10 38.18
N GLY A 77 -7.76 -43.09 36.84
CA GLY A 77 -8.54 -43.88 35.88
C GLY A 77 -7.95 -43.83 34.45
N THR A 78 -7.53 -44.99 33.93
CA THR A 78 -7.01 -45.27 32.56
C THR A 78 -7.27 -46.78 32.26
N PRO A 79 -6.95 -47.36 31.08
CA PRO A 79 -7.12 -46.92 29.68
C PRO A 79 -7.74 -48.03 28.76
N SER A 80 -8.18 -47.68 27.54
CA SER A 80 -8.38 -48.58 26.36
C SER A 80 -9.00 -47.76 25.21
N THR A 81 -8.73 -47.92 23.91
CA THR A 81 -7.90 -48.87 23.13
C THR A 81 -7.50 -48.21 21.81
N GLU A 82 -6.43 -48.69 21.17
CA GLU A 82 -6.00 -48.28 19.82
C GLU A 82 -6.92 -48.81 18.72
N GLU A 83 -7.05 -48.08 17.61
CA GLU A 83 -7.28 -48.71 16.30
C GLU A 83 -6.49 -47.96 15.21
N ASN A 84 -5.82 -48.73 14.33
CA ASN A 84 -4.85 -48.23 13.36
C ASN A 84 -5.50 -47.55 12.15
N ILE A 85 -4.98 -46.40 11.73
CA ILE A 85 -4.88 -46.07 10.30
C ILE A 85 -3.49 -45.50 10.01
N SER A 86 -2.68 -46.26 9.27
CA SER A 86 -1.46 -45.75 8.64
C SER A 86 -1.76 -45.28 7.21
N ALA A 87 -1.61 -43.98 6.95
CA ALA A 87 -1.29 -43.46 5.62
C ALA A 87 -0.71 -42.04 5.80
N LEU A 88 0.60 -41.92 5.60
CA LEU A 88 1.23 -40.62 5.34
C LEU A 88 0.88 -40.15 3.91
N GLU A 89 1.22 -38.89 3.63
CA GLU A 89 1.18 -38.22 2.31
C GLU A 89 -0.13 -37.50 1.93
N VAL A 90 -0.36 -36.33 2.56
CA VAL A 90 -0.24 -35.05 1.84
C VAL A 90 0.40 -34.03 2.80
N GLU A 91 1.64 -33.59 2.54
CA GLU A 91 2.16 -32.37 3.16
C GLU A 91 1.46 -31.15 2.55
N GLY A 92 0.24 -30.89 3.02
CA GLY A 92 -0.43 -29.63 2.79
C GLY A 92 0.27 -28.54 3.59
N LYS A 93 0.45 -27.35 3.00
CA LYS A 93 0.69 -26.12 3.78
C LYS A 93 -0.33 -26.10 4.90
N ASP A 94 0.11 -26.09 6.17
CA ASP A 94 -0.79 -25.84 7.29
C ASP A 94 -1.58 -24.57 6.97
N PRO A 95 -2.92 -24.63 6.85
CA PRO A 95 -3.71 -23.43 6.63
C PRO A 95 -3.44 -22.55 7.83
N ALA A 96 -2.88 -21.36 7.60
CA ALA A 96 -2.48 -20.46 8.66
C ALA A 96 -3.68 -20.26 9.59
N ILE A 97 -3.62 -20.86 10.78
CA ILE A 97 -4.71 -20.77 11.74
C ILE A 97 -4.80 -19.30 12.09
N LEU A 98 -5.81 -18.63 11.53
CA LEU A 98 -6.27 -17.32 11.95
C LEU A 98 -6.77 -17.47 13.39
N VAL A 99 -5.81 -17.47 14.31
CA VAL A 99 -6.05 -17.26 15.73
C VAL A 99 -6.57 -15.83 15.80
N HIS A 100 -7.88 -15.67 15.66
CA HIS A 100 -8.55 -14.40 15.84
C HIS A 100 -8.13 -13.87 17.20
N ALA A 101 -7.30 -12.82 17.18
CA ALA A 101 -6.93 -12.12 18.39
C ALA A 101 -8.23 -11.71 19.09
N PRO A 102 -8.38 -11.95 20.40
CA PRO A 102 -9.61 -11.59 21.10
C PRO A 102 -9.88 -10.10 20.89
N HIS A 103 -11.11 -9.75 20.51
CA HIS A 103 -11.51 -8.37 20.18
C HIS A 103 -10.92 -7.40 21.21
N PRO A 104 -10.47 -6.20 20.81
CA PRO A 104 -9.79 -5.26 21.70
C PRO A 104 -10.52 -5.08 23.03
N THR A 105 -11.86 -5.01 23.01
CA THR A 105 -12.76 -4.90 24.16
C THR A 105 -12.63 -6.00 25.23
N ALA A 106 -12.23 -7.23 24.86
CA ALA A 106 -12.09 -8.37 25.76
C ALA A 106 -10.75 -8.41 26.54
N LEU A 107 -9.76 -7.61 26.14
CA LEU A 107 -8.43 -7.59 26.78
C LEU A 107 -8.41 -6.83 28.13
N PRO A 108 -7.46 -7.15 29.04
CA PRO A 108 -7.34 -6.50 30.34
C PRO A 108 -7.21 -4.97 30.26
N LYS A 109 -7.93 -4.25 31.13
CA LYS A 109 -7.90 -2.78 31.19
C LYS A 109 -6.68 -2.27 31.96
N SER A 110 -5.87 -1.42 31.31
CA SER A 110 -4.78 -0.65 31.91
C SER A 110 -4.56 0.62 31.09
N ALA A 111 -4.31 1.77 31.73
CA ALA A 111 -4.10 3.04 31.02
C ALA A 111 -2.84 3.00 30.14
N VAL A 112 -1.71 2.53 30.70
CA VAL A 112 -0.44 2.39 29.97
C VAL A 112 -0.55 1.28 28.92
N GLY A 113 -1.23 0.18 29.25
CA GLY A 113 -1.49 -0.91 28.31
C GLY A 113 -2.31 -0.44 27.10
N GLY A 114 -3.41 0.30 27.34
CA GLY A 114 -4.23 0.91 26.30
C GLY A 114 -3.46 1.92 25.45
N TYR A 115 -2.65 2.79 26.05
CA TYR A 115 -1.82 3.73 25.28
C TYR A 115 -0.81 3.02 24.36
N LEU A 116 -0.12 1.98 24.85
CA LEU A 116 0.86 1.24 24.06
C LEU A 116 0.19 0.37 22.98
N ALA A 117 -0.92 -0.30 23.30
CA ALA A 117 -1.69 -1.09 22.35
C ALA A 117 -2.32 -0.21 21.25
N GLY A 118 -2.89 0.95 21.60
CA GLY A 118 -3.44 1.91 20.64
C GLY A 118 -2.37 2.54 19.74
N ARG A 119 -1.15 2.72 20.26
CA ARG A 119 0.01 3.08 19.43
C ARG A 119 0.42 2.00 18.46
N HIS A 120 0.38 0.74 18.86
CA HIS A 120 0.67 -0.37 17.97
C HIS A 120 -0.41 -0.51 16.89
N ALA A 121 -1.69 -0.56 17.28
CA ALA A 121 -2.84 -0.61 16.37
C ALA A 121 -2.79 0.50 15.31
N ARG A 122 -2.61 1.75 15.73
CA ARG A 122 -2.44 2.90 14.79
C ARG A 122 -1.24 2.72 13.84
N ASN A 123 -0.12 2.19 14.32
CA ASN A 123 1.06 1.97 13.47
C ASN A 123 0.84 0.87 12.42
N VAL A 124 -0.08 -0.05 12.67
CA VAL A 124 -0.54 -1.07 11.72
C VAL A 124 -1.87 -0.68 11.07
N TYR A 125 -2.30 0.59 11.14
CA TYR A 125 -3.55 1.13 10.55
C TYR A 125 -4.90 0.60 11.08
N ASP A 126 -4.90 -0.32 12.05
CA ASP A 126 -6.10 -0.81 12.74
C ASP A 126 -6.74 0.32 13.57
N SER A 127 -7.74 0.98 12.98
CA SER A 127 -8.40 2.16 13.54
C SER A 127 -9.44 1.80 14.60
N GLU A 128 -10.12 0.65 14.48
CA GLU A 128 -11.08 0.14 15.48
C GLU A 128 -10.35 -0.18 16.79
N ALA A 129 -9.29 -0.99 16.73
CA ALA A 129 -8.52 -1.32 17.93
C ALA A 129 -7.84 -0.08 18.50
N ALA A 130 -7.31 0.81 17.65
CA ALA A 130 -6.74 2.07 18.11
C ALA A 130 -7.77 2.92 18.88
N SER A 131 -9.02 3.02 18.40
CA SER A 131 -10.06 3.82 19.06
C SER A 131 -10.41 3.24 20.44
N VAL A 132 -10.60 1.91 20.53
CA VAL A 132 -10.87 1.19 21.80
C VAL A 132 -9.70 1.32 22.78
N PHE A 133 -8.47 1.12 22.32
CA PHE A 133 -7.29 1.14 23.18
C PHE A 133 -6.92 2.55 23.67
N TYR A 134 -7.01 3.57 22.81
CA TYR A 134 -6.81 4.96 23.24
C TYR A 134 -7.93 5.44 24.18
N ASN A 135 -9.19 5.05 23.94
CA ASN A 135 -10.28 5.41 24.85
C ASN A 135 -10.07 4.85 26.27
N ARG A 136 -9.51 3.64 26.43
CA ARG A 136 -9.12 3.09 27.75
C ARG A 136 -8.05 3.91 28.47
N ALA A 137 -7.10 4.48 27.72
CA ALA A 137 -6.12 5.40 28.31
C ALA A 137 -6.79 6.73 28.69
N LEU A 138 -7.67 7.24 27.82
CA LEU A 138 -8.43 8.47 28.04
C LEU A 138 -9.38 8.37 29.24
N GLU A 139 -9.99 7.21 29.52
CA GLU A 139 -10.79 6.95 30.74
C GLU A 139 -10.01 7.31 32.03
N SER A 140 -8.67 7.18 32.02
CA SER A 140 -7.81 7.45 33.19
C SER A 140 -7.26 8.89 33.25
N ASP A 141 -7.27 9.62 32.13
CA ASP A 141 -6.89 11.03 32.05
C ASP A 141 -7.77 11.77 31.01
N PRO A 142 -9.06 12.05 31.32
CA PRO A 142 -10.07 12.46 30.32
C PRO A 142 -9.87 13.84 29.71
N ASN A 143 -8.90 14.60 30.21
CA ASN A 143 -8.54 15.94 29.75
C ASN A 143 -7.14 15.98 29.11
N ASN A 144 -6.50 14.83 28.86
CA ASN A 144 -5.21 14.79 28.19
C ASN A 144 -5.34 15.18 26.70
N PRO A 145 -4.73 16.28 26.23
CA PRO A 145 -4.86 16.70 24.83
C PRO A 145 -4.40 15.64 23.84
N GLU A 146 -3.35 14.89 24.16
CA GLU A 146 -2.76 13.93 23.24
C GLU A 146 -3.58 12.63 23.15
N LEU A 147 -4.19 12.18 24.25
CA LEU A 147 -5.13 11.05 24.22
C LEU A 147 -6.43 11.43 23.53
N LEU A 148 -6.94 12.65 23.75
CA LEU A 148 -8.11 13.18 23.04
C LEU A 148 -7.89 13.20 21.52
N ARG A 149 -6.75 13.74 21.06
CA ARG A 149 -6.38 13.77 19.63
C ARG A 149 -6.26 12.38 19.03
N ARG A 150 -5.56 11.46 19.71
CA ARG A 150 -5.36 10.09 19.23
C ARG A 150 -6.67 9.30 19.13
N THR A 151 -7.53 9.43 20.13
CA THR A 151 -8.85 8.78 20.14
C THR A 151 -9.73 9.36 19.04
N LEU A 152 -9.78 10.69 18.89
CA LEU A 152 -10.47 11.39 17.80
C LEU A 152 -10.00 10.90 16.42
N THR A 153 -8.69 10.89 16.15
CA THR A 153 -8.14 10.45 14.86
C THR A 153 -8.51 9.00 14.55
N ALA A 154 -8.40 8.09 15.53
CA ALA A 154 -8.77 6.69 15.34
C ALA A 154 -10.27 6.52 15.04
N MET A 155 -11.15 7.17 15.82
CA MET A 155 -12.61 7.14 15.57
C MET A 155 -12.98 7.73 14.21
N VAL A 156 -12.28 8.77 13.73
CA VAL A 156 -12.51 9.32 12.39
C VAL A 156 -12.01 8.38 11.29
N GLY A 157 -10.89 7.68 11.50
CA GLY A 157 -10.42 6.64 10.58
C GLY A 157 -11.37 5.43 10.48
N GLU A 158 -12.03 5.10 11.59
CA GLU A 158 -13.12 4.11 11.69
C GLU A 158 -14.44 4.61 11.07
N GLY A 159 -14.53 5.88 10.62
CA GLY A 159 -15.74 6.48 10.05
C GLY A 159 -16.76 7.00 11.08
N ARG A 160 -16.48 6.85 12.39
CA ARG A 160 -17.35 7.25 13.52
C ARG A 160 -17.26 8.74 13.85
N ILE A 161 -17.43 9.56 12.81
CA ILE A 161 -17.30 11.02 12.87
C ILE A 161 -18.30 11.67 13.83
N VAL A 162 -19.54 11.16 13.94
CA VAL A 162 -20.55 11.71 14.87
C VAL A 162 -20.17 11.46 16.33
N GLU A 163 -19.70 10.26 16.64
CA GLU A 163 -19.31 9.87 18.00
C GLU A 163 -18.03 10.57 18.46
N SER A 164 -17.18 11.04 17.54
CA SER A 164 -15.93 11.71 17.86
C SER A 164 -16.08 13.22 18.10
N LEU A 165 -17.21 13.83 17.73
CA LEU A 165 -17.47 15.27 17.90
C LEU A 165 -17.36 15.78 19.36
N PRO A 166 -17.75 15.03 20.41
CA PRO A 166 -17.51 15.44 21.79
C PRO A 166 -16.01 15.60 22.12
N LEU A 167 -15.14 14.79 21.52
CA LEU A 167 -13.69 14.89 21.68
C LEU A 167 -13.14 16.10 20.92
N ALA A 168 -13.61 16.31 19.68
CA ALA A 168 -13.26 17.50 18.89
C ALA A 168 -13.68 18.80 19.59
N ASN A 169 -14.91 18.88 20.10
CA ASN A 169 -15.40 20.02 20.88
C ASN A 169 -14.57 20.26 22.15
N ARG A 170 -14.16 19.18 22.85
CA ARG A 170 -13.28 19.31 24.04
C ARG A 170 -11.92 19.89 23.66
N LEU A 171 -11.29 19.43 22.58
CA LEU A 171 -10.03 19.98 22.07
C LEU A 171 -10.14 21.46 21.70
N VAL A 172 -11.20 21.85 20.98
CA VAL A 172 -11.46 23.25 20.63
C VAL A 172 -11.70 24.11 21.86
N GLY A 173 -12.49 23.63 22.84
CA GLY A 173 -12.72 24.32 24.12
C GLY A 173 -11.45 24.51 24.95
N MET A 174 -10.52 23.54 24.87
CA MET A 174 -9.17 23.62 25.45
C MET A 174 -8.20 24.49 24.63
N LYS A 175 -8.63 25.10 23.52
CA LYS A 175 -7.81 25.89 22.58
C LYS A 175 -6.65 25.11 21.97
N VAL A 176 -6.79 23.79 21.83
CA VAL A 176 -5.81 22.94 21.16
C VAL A 176 -5.99 23.10 19.64
N MET A 177 -4.93 23.53 18.95
CA MET A 177 -4.94 23.62 17.49
C MET A 177 -4.77 22.23 16.88
N ASP A 178 -5.89 21.52 16.69
CA ASP A 178 -5.89 20.21 16.04
C ASP A 178 -6.71 20.23 14.72
N PRO A 179 -6.08 20.01 13.56
CA PRO A 179 -6.78 20.04 12.27
C PRO A 179 -7.88 18.99 12.15
N THR A 180 -7.71 17.79 12.70
CA THR A 180 -8.72 16.73 12.65
C THR A 180 -9.97 17.14 13.44
N ALA A 181 -9.81 17.82 14.58
CA ALA A 181 -10.93 18.37 15.35
C ALA A 181 -11.71 19.42 14.56
N PHE A 182 -11.03 20.43 13.99
CA PHE A 182 -11.69 21.47 13.20
C PHE A 182 -12.38 20.90 11.94
N LEU A 183 -11.72 19.97 11.24
CA LEU A 183 -12.26 19.34 10.04
C LEU A 183 -13.45 18.42 10.34
N SER A 184 -13.42 17.67 11.45
CA SER A 184 -14.55 16.80 11.85
C SER A 184 -15.80 17.63 12.16
N LEU A 185 -15.65 18.72 12.90
CA LEU A 185 -16.72 19.65 13.21
C LEU A 185 -17.23 20.33 11.93
N ALA A 186 -16.35 20.90 11.10
CA ALA A 186 -16.73 21.55 9.84
C ALA A 186 -17.48 20.62 8.89
N THR A 187 -16.99 19.38 8.75
CA THR A 187 -17.57 18.36 7.87
C THR A 187 -18.96 17.92 8.35
N HIS A 188 -19.15 17.75 9.67
CA HIS A 188 -20.48 17.49 10.23
C HIS A 188 -21.44 18.67 10.02
N GLN A 189 -20.96 19.90 10.23
CA GLN A 189 -21.73 21.13 10.02
C GLN A 189 -22.14 21.31 8.56
N VAL A 190 -21.25 21.04 7.60
CA VAL A 190 -21.59 21.01 6.16
C VAL A 190 -22.69 19.98 5.86
N ARG A 191 -22.61 18.76 6.40
CA ARG A 191 -23.67 17.75 6.25
C ARG A 191 -25.04 18.27 6.73
N ALA A 192 -25.04 19.04 7.82
CA ALA A 192 -26.22 19.70 8.41
C ALA A 192 -26.66 21.00 7.69
N ASN A 193 -25.95 21.46 6.66
CA ASN A 193 -26.12 22.77 5.98
C ASN A 193 -25.75 24.00 6.85
N GLU A 194 -24.99 23.83 7.93
CA GLU A 194 -24.52 24.90 8.80
C GLU A 194 -23.23 25.57 8.26
N PHE A 195 -23.26 26.06 7.01
CA PHE A 195 -22.07 26.50 6.27
C PHE A 195 -21.28 27.62 6.98
N GLN A 196 -21.97 28.58 7.59
CA GLN A 196 -21.34 29.66 8.39
C GLN A 196 -20.56 29.09 9.59
N ALA A 197 -21.13 28.11 10.30
CA ALA A 197 -20.50 27.48 11.45
C ALA A 197 -19.31 26.61 11.02
N ALA A 198 -19.44 25.88 9.91
CA ALA A 198 -18.34 25.15 9.31
C ALA A 198 -17.17 26.08 8.95
N ARG A 199 -17.43 27.25 8.35
CA ARG A 199 -16.38 28.25 8.08
C ARG A 199 -15.66 28.71 9.32
N HIS A 200 -16.36 28.93 10.43
CA HIS A 200 -15.71 29.32 11.68
C HIS A 200 -14.62 28.30 12.06
N GLN A 201 -14.93 26.99 12.01
CA GLN A 201 -13.94 25.93 12.25
C GLN A 201 -12.81 25.92 11.21
N LEU A 202 -13.14 26.00 9.91
CA LEU A 202 -12.15 26.04 8.83
C LEU A 202 -11.21 27.26 8.93
N THR A 203 -11.65 28.38 9.52
CA THR A 203 -10.78 29.54 9.71
C THR A 203 -9.66 29.29 10.71
N SER A 204 -9.84 28.37 11.66
CA SER A 204 -8.89 27.96 12.70
C SER A 204 -7.84 26.94 12.24
N LEU A 205 -7.90 26.47 10.98
CA LEU A 205 -6.87 25.61 10.41
C LEU A 205 -5.47 26.29 10.41
N PRO A 206 -4.38 25.50 10.50
CA PRO A 206 -3.02 26.04 10.48
C PRO A 206 -2.74 26.93 9.27
N LYS A 207 -1.94 27.98 9.46
CA LYS A 207 -1.58 28.96 8.42
C LYS A 207 -0.38 28.54 7.57
N THR A 208 0.09 27.31 7.69
CA THR A 208 1.35 26.81 7.11
C THR A 208 1.17 25.44 6.44
N GLY A 209 2.09 25.09 5.55
CA GLY A 209 2.03 23.82 4.81
C GLY A 209 0.88 23.81 3.80
N PHE A 210 0.17 22.68 3.68
CA PHE A 210 -0.95 22.51 2.73
C PHE A 210 -2.28 23.10 3.23
N TYR A 211 -2.41 23.39 4.53
CA TYR A 211 -3.66 23.82 5.16
C TYR A 211 -4.26 25.13 4.59
N PRO A 212 -3.50 26.15 4.16
CA PRO A 212 -4.06 27.32 3.48
C PRO A 212 -4.82 26.98 2.19
N TYR A 213 -4.29 26.04 1.39
CA TYR A 213 -4.93 25.57 0.15
C TYR A 213 -6.19 24.74 0.46
N LEU A 214 -6.09 23.81 1.42
CA LEU A 214 -7.25 23.07 1.94
C LEU A 214 -8.36 24.02 2.39
N LYS A 215 -8.00 25.04 3.18
CA LYS A 215 -8.92 26.04 3.71
C LYS A 215 -9.58 26.85 2.58
N SER A 216 -8.82 27.30 1.58
CA SER A 216 -9.35 27.99 0.39
C SER A 216 -10.41 27.14 -0.32
N LEU A 217 -10.09 25.88 -0.62
CA LEU A 217 -10.97 24.95 -1.31
C LEU A 217 -12.25 24.62 -0.51
N LEU A 218 -12.12 24.26 0.77
CA LEU A 218 -13.27 23.90 1.60
C LEU A 218 -14.15 25.12 1.92
N ILE A 219 -13.56 26.31 2.12
CA ILE A 219 -14.34 27.54 2.32
C ILE A 219 -15.11 27.91 1.05
N ALA A 220 -14.54 27.76 -0.15
CA ALA A 220 -15.26 28.02 -1.39
C ALA A 220 -16.57 27.22 -1.46
N TRP A 221 -16.53 25.92 -1.16
CA TRP A 221 -17.74 25.08 -1.12
C TRP A 221 -18.74 25.48 -0.04
N THR A 222 -18.29 25.94 1.13
CA THR A 222 -19.25 26.48 2.12
C THR A 222 -19.91 27.78 1.65
N VAL A 223 -19.21 28.64 0.90
CA VAL A 223 -19.74 29.91 0.39
C VAL A 223 -20.73 29.66 -0.75
N ALA A 224 -20.46 28.66 -1.60
CA ALA A 224 -21.43 28.10 -2.52
C ALA A 224 -22.68 27.56 -1.79
N GLY A 225 -22.53 27.04 -0.57
CA GLY A 225 -23.63 26.58 0.28
C GLY A 225 -24.58 27.69 0.75
N ASP A 226 -24.10 28.93 0.87
CA ASP A 226 -24.94 30.10 1.15
C ASP A 226 -25.61 30.69 -0.12
N GLY A 227 -25.35 30.11 -1.30
CA GLY A 227 -25.87 30.60 -2.59
C GLY A 227 -24.99 31.65 -3.27
N GLU A 228 -23.78 31.92 -2.77
CA GLU A 228 -22.88 32.95 -3.32
C GLU A 228 -21.85 32.37 -4.32
N GLY A 229 -22.29 32.06 -5.54
CA GLY A 229 -21.44 31.47 -6.59
C GLY A 229 -20.16 32.27 -6.92
N ASP A 230 -20.29 33.58 -7.18
CA ASP A 230 -19.14 34.42 -7.52
C ASP A 230 -18.15 34.54 -6.35
N SER A 231 -18.66 34.78 -5.13
CA SER A 231 -17.86 34.80 -3.90
C SER A 231 -17.11 33.48 -3.70
N ALA A 232 -17.72 32.34 -4.04
CA ALA A 232 -17.09 31.02 -3.94
C ALA A 232 -15.93 30.85 -4.94
N LEU A 233 -16.11 31.28 -6.20
CA LEU A 233 -15.03 31.30 -7.20
C LEU A 233 -13.87 32.20 -6.75
N GLU A 234 -14.15 33.37 -6.16
CA GLU A 234 -13.10 34.24 -5.58
C GLU A 234 -12.31 33.53 -4.46
N LYS A 235 -12.94 32.66 -3.65
CA LYS A 235 -12.22 31.90 -2.60
C LYS A 235 -11.27 30.84 -3.17
N LEU A 236 -11.52 30.32 -4.37
CA LEU A 236 -10.63 29.34 -5.02
C LEU A 236 -9.33 29.98 -5.53
N LYS A 237 -9.30 31.28 -5.86
CA LYS A 237 -8.13 31.92 -6.51
C LYS A 237 -6.79 31.74 -5.78
N PHE A 238 -6.80 31.58 -4.45
CA PHE A 238 -5.60 31.28 -3.66
C PHE A 238 -4.91 29.97 -4.10
N LEU A 239 -5.64 28.99 -4.64
CA LEU A 239 -5.08 27.77 -5.22
C LEU A 239 -4.16 28.05 -6.43
N LEU A 240 -4.36 29.17 -7.14
CA LEU A 240 -3.51 29.58 -8.28
C LEU A 240 -2.13 30.09 -7.86
N GLU A 241 -1.90 30.40 -6.58
CA GLU A 241 -0.58 30.76 -6.05
C GLU A 241 0.43 29.59 -6.11
N SER A 242 -0.04 28.37 -6.38
CA SER A 242 0.81 27.19 -6.60
C SER A 242 0.39 26.38 -7.82
N SER A 243 1.36 26.12 -8.70
CA SER A 243 1.19 25.27 -9.89
C SER A 243 0.82 23.81 -9.58
N ASN A 244 0.88 23.39 -8.31
CA ASN A 244 0.41 22.08 -7.88
C ASN A 244 -1.11 22.00 -7.70
N PHE A 245 -1.78 23.13 -7.43
CA PHE A 245 -3.24 23.19 -7.19
C PHE A 245 -4.03 23.83 -8.33
N SER A 246 -3.40 24.25 -9.44
CA SER A 246 -4.10 24.82 -10.60
C SER A 246 -5.14 23.87 -11.23
N ALA A 247 -4.82 22.57 -11.34
CA ALA A 247 -5.79 21.58 -11.83
C ALA A 247 -6.97 21.36 -10.85
N THR A 248 -6.70 21.46 -9.53
CA THR A 248 -7.74 21.42 -8.49
C THR A 248 -8.63 22.67 -8.55
N HIS A 249 -8.03 23.85 -8.74
CA HIS A 249 -8.73 25.11 -8.97
C HIS A 249 -9.70 24.99 -10.14
N ASP A 250 -9.19 24.66 -11.33
CA ASP A 250 -10.01 24.67 -12.56
C ASP A 250 -11.13 23.62 -12.49
N TYR A 251 -10.87 22.47 -11.86
CA TYR A 251 -11.89 21.43 -11.65
C TYR A 251 -13.01 21.89 -10.72
N HIS A 252 -12.70 22.44 -9.55
CA HIS A 252 -13.72 22.90 -8.60
C HIS A 252 -14.38 24.21 -9.03
N ALA A 253 -13.67 25.09 -9.75
CA ALA A 253 -14.27 26.28 -10.36
C ALA A 253 -15.30 25.90 -11.43
N GLY A 254 -15.03 24.87 -12.24
CA GLY A 254 -16.00 24.30 -13.18
C GLY A 254 -17.23 23.73 -12.50
N LEU A 255 -17.04 22.94 -11.42
CA LEU A 255 -18.14 22.37 -10.64
C LEU A 255 -19.00 23.45 -9.96
N ILE A 256 -18.41 24.52 -9.41
CA ILE A 256 -19.14 25.63 -8.79
C ILE A 256 -19.89 26.44 -9.87
N ALA A 257 -19.21 26.81 -10.96
CA ALA A 257 -19.84 27.56 -12.04
C ALA A 257 -21.02 26.78 -12.67
N ASP A 258 -20.88 25.48 -12.86
CA ASP A 258 -21.94 24.59 -13.34
C ASP A 258 -23.14 24.51 -12.36
N LEU A 259 -22.88 24.37 -11.06
CA LEU A 259 -23.91 24.36 -10.01
C LEU A 259 -24.75 25.66 -10.00
N PHE A 260 -24.14 26.80 -10.34
CA PHE A 260 -24.80 28.10 -10.41
C PHE A 260 -25.28 28.51 -11.82
N GLY A 261 -25.17 27.63 -12.83
CA GLY A 261 -25.59 27.93 -14.21
C GLY A 261 -24.73 28.98 -14.92
N MET A 262 -23.51 29.24 -14.43
CA MET A 262 -22.53 30.19 -15.00
C MET A 262 -21.83 29.57 -16.21
N ASN A 263 -22.59 29.28 -17.27
CA ASN A 263 -22.20 28.41 -18.38
C ASN A 263 -20.88 28.79 -19.07
N ASP A 264 -20.59 30.08 -19.27
CA ASP A 264 -19.34 30.52 -19.90
C ASP A 264 -18.13 30.27 -19.01
N ALA A 265 -18.26 30.53 -17.69
CA ALA A 265 -17.22 30.27 -16.70
C ALA A 265 -16.99 28.76 -16.53
N ALA A 266 -18.06 27.96 -16.48
CA ALA A 266 -18.01 26.50 -16.43
C ALA A 266 -17.33 25.92 -17.68
N HIS A 267 -17.68 26.39 -18.89
CA HIS A 267 -17.05 25.97 -20.13
C HIS A 267 -15.53 26.29 -20.13
N ALA A 268 -15.15 27.51 -19.76
CA ALA A 268 -13.75 27.94 -19.76
C ALA A 268 -12.89 27.13 -18.78
N THR A 269 -13.39 26.91 -17.55
CA THR A 269 -12.67 26.19 -16.48
C THR A 269 -12.63 24.68 -16.72
N TYR A 270 -13.74 24.05 -17.13
CA TYR A 270 -13.72 22.64 -17.52
C TYR A 270 -12.79 22.38 -18.70
N ARG A 271 -12.74 23.27 -19.70
CA ARG A 271 -11.78 23.17 -20.81
C ARG A 271 -10.35 23.18 -20.30
N SER A 272 -10.00 24.14 -19.43
CA SER A 272 -8.67 24.21 -18.80
C SER A 272 -8.32 22.93 -18.03
N ALA A 273 -9.26 22.41 -17.23
CA ALA A 273 -9.08 21.20 -16.44
C ALA A 273 -8.81 19.93 -17.28
N VAL A 274 -9.44 19.78 -18.45
CA VAL A 274 -9.21 18.63 -19.35
C VAL A 274 -8.01 18.81 -20.28
N THR A 275 -7.62 20.05 -20.62
CA THR A 275 -6.41 20.33 -21.43
C THR A 275 -5.15 20.57 -20.58
N SER A 276 -5.15 20.18 -19.31
CA SER A 276 -4.01 20.44 -18.40
C SER A 276 -2.72 19.77 -18.89
N VAL A 277 -1.56 20.37 -18.59
CA VAL A 277 -0.23 19.85 -18.99
C VAL A 277 0.03 18.44 -18.44
N ARG A 278 -0.62 18.04 -17.34
CA ARG A 278 -0.52 16.70 -16.74
C ARG A 278 -1.53 15.69 -17.34
N GLY A 279 -2.24 16.08 -18.39
CA GLY A 279 -3.34 15.33 -19.02
C GLY A 279 -4.69 15.51 -18.31
N PRO A 280 -5.80 15.09 -18.94
CA PRO A 280 -7.11 15.04 -18.31
C PRO A 280 -7.16 13.97 -17.21
N ARG A 281 -7.93 14.23 -16.15
CA ARG A 281 -8.29 13.22 -15.14
C ARG A 281 -9.69 12.68 -15.43
N LEU A 282 -9.93 11.39 -15.22
CA LEU A 282 -11.21 10.73 -15.52
C LEU A 282 -12.42 11.45 -14.91
N ARG A 283 -12.35 11.87 -13.64
CA ARG A 283 -13.46 12.61 -12.99
C ARG A 283 -13.67 14.02 -13.55
N SER A 284 -12.62 14.69 -14.00
CA SER A 284 -12.71 15.98 -14.69
C SER A 284 -13.36 15.85 -16.06
N VAL A 285 -13.06 14.77 -16.79
CA VAL A 285 -13.71 14.42 -18.07
C VAL A 285 -15.18 14.07 -17.88
N LEU A 286 -15.52 13.25 -16.89
CA LEU A 286 -16.92 12.90 -16.58
C LEU A 286 -17.75 14.12 -16.14
N ALA A 287 -17.17 15.05 -15.37
CA ALA A 287 -17.84 16.28 -14.99
C ALA A 287 -18.05 17.22 -16.19
N ALA A 288 -16.99 17.48 -16.97
CA ALA A 288 -17.05 18.30 -18.17
C ALA A 288 -18.03 17.74 -19.21
N GLY A 289 -17.98 16.43 -19.47
CA GLY A 289 -18.89 15.75 -20.39
C GLY A 289 -20.35 15.84 -19.95
N SER A 290 -20.64 15.64 -18.65
CA SER A 290 -21.98 15.86 -18.08
C SER A 290 -22.47 17.30 -18.27
N PHE A 291 -21.60 18.29 -18.07
CA PHE A 291 -21.91 19.69 -18.35
C PHE A 291 -22.24 19.93 -19.83
N TYR A 292 -21.45 19.40 -20.76
CA TYR A 292 -21.72 19.53 -22.20
C TYR A 292 -22.99 18.80 -22.65
N GLU A 293 -23.28 17.61 -22.10
CA GLU A 293 -24.54 16.89 -22.31
C GLU A 293 -25.74 17.77 -21.92
N ARG A 294 -25.74 18.32 -20.70
CA ARG A 294 -26.85 19.15 -20.18
C ARG A 294 -27.00 20.50 -20.90
N ASN A 295 -25.92 21.02 -21.48
CA ASN A 295 -25.92 22.29 -22.22
C ASN A 295 -26.08 22.12 -23.75
N GLY A 296 -26.60 21.00 -24.23
CA GLY A 296 -26.92 20.81 -25.64
C GLY A 296 -25.71 20.67 -26.57
N ARG A 297 -24.55 20.27 -26.02
CA ARG A 297 -23.28 20.08 -26.74
C ARG A 297 -22.82 18.60 -26.71
N PRO A 298 -23.67 17.62 -27.09
CA PRO A 298 -23.39 16.19 -26.92
C PRO A 298 -22.19 15.69 -27.75
N GLU A 299 -21.90 16.34 -28.89
CA GLU A 299 -20.72 16.02 -29.72
C GLU A 299 -19.39 16.36 -29.03
N GLU A 300 -19.37 17.40 -28.19
CA GLU A 300 -18.17 17.74 -27.41
C GLU A 300 -18.01 16.81 -26.20
N ALA A 301 -19.12 16.41 -25.56
CA ALA A 301 -19.11 15.35 -24.55
C ALA A 301 -18.58 14.03 -25.15
N ARG A 302 -19.07 13.63 -26.32
CA ARG A 302 -18.63 12.41 -27.02
C ARG A 302 -17.13 12.42 -27.29
N ARG A 303 -16.60 13.48 -27.89
CA ARG A 303 -15.15 13.63 -28.14
C ARG A 303 -14.34 13.51 -26.85
N LEU A 304 -14.74 14.19 -25.76
CA LEU A 304 -14.03 14.10 -24.48
C LEU A 304 -14.02 12.68 -23.88
N TYR A 305 -15.05 11.88 -24.12
CA TYR A 305 -15.10 10.48 -23.68
C TYR A 305 -14.30 9.55 -24.59
N GLU A 306 -14.31 9.77 -25.90
CA GLU A 306 -13.59 8.95 -26.90
C GLU A 306 -12.08 9.26 -26.93
N ASP A 307 -11.69 10.51 -26.75
CA ASP A 307 -10.28 10.97 -26.72
C ASP A 307 -9.58 10.59 -25.40
N PHE A 308 -10.32 10.21 -24.35
CA PHE A 308 -9.70 9.78 -23.09
C PHE A 308 -9.03 8.41 -23.26
N PRO A 309 -7.72 8.25 -22.92
CA PRO A 309 -7.00 7.01 -23.16
C PRO A 309 -7.67 5.79 -22.50
N ASN A 310 -8.28 4.93 -23.34
CA ASN A 310 -8.98 3.74 -22.87
C ASN A 310 -7.97 2.63 -22.49
N ALA A 311 -7.64 2.55 -21.19
CA ALA A 311 -6.44 1.84 -20.72
C ALA A 311 -6.64 0.88 -19.53
N GLY A 312 -7.87 0.62 -19.08
CA GLY A 312 -8.11 -0.30 -17.95
C GLY A 312 -9.58 -0.44 -17.54
N PRO A 313 -9.90 -1.27 -16.52
CA PRO A 313 -11.28 -1.47 -16.06
C PRO A 313 -11.98 -0.20 -15.58
N GLU A 314 -11.24 0.77 -15.04
CA GLU A 314 -11.77 2.06 -14.57
C GLU A 314 -12.45 2.92 -15.64
N THR A 315 -12.17 2.72 -16.93
CA THR A 315 -12.79 3.47 -18.02
C THR A 315 -14.21 3.01 -18.36
N THR A 316 -14.74 1.95 -17.74
CA THR A 316 -16.15 1.54 -17.93
C THR A 316 -17.16 2.62 -17.56
N ALA A 317 -16.77 3.61 -16.75
CA ALA A 317 -17.60 4.79 -16.51
C ALA A 317 -17.82 5.65 -17.77
N LEU A 318 -16.85 5.67 -18.69
CA LEU A 318 -16.97 6.30 -20.01
C LEU A 318 -17.83 5.45 -20.95
N ASP A 319 -17.71 4.11 -20.92
CA ASP A 319 -18.61 3.22 -21.66
C ASP A 319 -20.08 3.50 -21.28
N THR A 320 -20.37 3.69 -19.98
CA THR A 320 -21.70 4.05 -19.49
C THR A 320 -22.14 5.43 -19.98
N ALA A 321 -21.25 6.42 -20.00
CA ALA A 321 -21.54 7.77 -20.49
C ALA A 321 -21.79 7.80 -22.02
N LEU A 322 -21.02 7.05 -22.80
CA LEU A 322 -21.18 6.90 -24.24
C LEU A 322 -22.48 6.16 -24.59
N LYS A 323 -22.83 5.08 -23.88
CA LYS A 323 -24.11 4.38 -24.04
C LYS A 323 -25.31 5.30 -23.70
N ARG A 324 -25.20 6.12 -22.65
CA ARG A 324 -26.21 7.14 -22.31
C ARG A 324 -26.40 8.12 -23.47
N LEU A 325 -25.32 8.72 -23.98
CA LEU A 325 -25.33 9.61 -25.14
C LEU A 325 -25.97 8.98 -26.39
N GLN A 326 -25.63 7.73 -26.70
CA GLN A 326 -26.19 6.99 -27.84
C GLN A 326 -27.71 6.77 -27.71
N SER A 327 -28.20 6.58 -26.49
CA SER A 327 -29.63 6.39 -26.20
C SER A 327 -30.45 7.69 -26.18
N GLY A 328 -29.84 8.86 -26.44
CA GLY A 328 -30.50 10.17 -26.39
C GLY A 328 -30.79 10.69 -24.97
N HIS A 329 -30.37 9.98 -23.93
CA HIS A 329 -30.47 10.44 -22.55
C HIS A 329 -29.32 11.42 -22.20
N VAL A 330 -29.57 12.26 -21.20
CA VAL A 330 -28.65 13.32 -20.75
C VAL A 330 -28.15 12.99 -19.34
N ALA A 331 -26.88 13.30 -19.05
CA ALA A 331 -26.30 13.17 -17.71
C ALA A 331 -27.07 13.93 -16.62
N LEU A 332 -27.03 13.40 -15.39
CA LEU A 332 -27.34 14.17 -14.19
C LEU A 332 -26.16 15.10 -13.83
N PRO A 333 -26.40 16.20 -13.09
CA PRO A 333 -25.33 17.04 -12.55
C PRO A 333 -24.30 16.22 -11.77
N PHE A 334 -23.02 16.53 -11.95
CA PHE A 334 -21.92 15.79 -11.30
C PHE A 334 -21.90 16.02 -9.79
N VAL A 335 -22.25 17.24 -9.37
CA VAL A 335 -22.63 17.62 -8.01
C VAL A 335 -23.99 18.33 -8.08
N ASN A 336 -24.89 18.03 -7.14
CA ASN A 336 -26.25 18.57 -7.11
C ASN A 336 -26.42 19.68 -6.07
N ASP A 337 -25.52 19.74 -5.08
CA ASP A 337 -25.48 20.80 -4.08
C ASP A 337 -24.03 21.04 -3.59
N ALA A 338 -23.86 22.08 -2.77
CA ALA A 338 -22.57 22.44 -2.19
C ALA A 338 -21.97 21.38 -1.24
N ARG A 339 -22.81 20.50 -0.66
CA ARG A 339 -22.34 19.41 0.22
C ARG A 339 -21.68 18.31 -0.61
N GLN A 340 -22.26 17.96 -1.76
CA GLN A 340 -21.65 17.04 -2.72
C GLN A 340 -20.34 17.60 -3.28
N GLY A 341 -20.27 18.91 -3.53
CA GLY A 341 -19.02 19.58 -3.93
C GLY A 341 -17.94 19.58 -2.83
N TYR A 342 -18.32 19.84 -1.58
CA TYR A 342 -17.42 19.73 -0.42
C TYR A 342 -16.91 18.28 -0.23
N ALA A 343 -17.78 17.28 -0.41
CA ALA A 343 -17.39 15.87 -0.38
C ALA A 343 -16.43 15.50 -1.54
N GLU A 344 -16.66 16.02 -2.75
CA GLU A 344 -15.76 15.84 -3.90
C GLU A 344 -14.37 16.43 -3.63
N ALA A 345 -14.29 17.60 -2.98
CA ALA A 345 -13.03 18.21 -2.57
C ALA A 345 -12.27 17.33 -1.57
N LEU A 346 -12.94 16.86 -0.51
CA LEU A 346 -12.35 15.94 0.46
C LEU A 346 -11.88 14.63 -0.20
N PHE A 347 -12.63 14.12 -1.17
CA PHE A 347 -12.25 12.95 -1.96
C PHE A 347 -10.99 13.18 -2.82
N GLU A 348 -10.87 14.34 -3.50
CA GLU A 348 -9.68 14.65 -4.31
C GLU A 348 -8.41 14.71 -3.45
N ILE A 349 -8.53 15.31 -2.26
CA ILE A 349 -7.46 15.37 -1.25
C ILE A 349 -7.09 13.97 -0.75
N ALA A 350 -8.09 13.14 -0.41
CA ALA A 350 -7.87 11.76 0.00
C ALA A 350 -7.13 10.94 -1.08
N ALA A 351 -7.57 11.07 -2.34
CA ALA A 351 -6.96 10.39 -3.48
C ALA A 351 -5.51 10.85 -3.73
N SER A 352 -5.20 12.13 -3.49
CA SER A 352 -3.82 12.64 -3.55
C SER A 352 -2.95 12.04 -2.45
N PHE A 353 -3.42 12.05 -1.18
CA PHE A 353 -2.67 11.44 -0.08
C PHE A 353 -2.46 9.92 -0.27
N PHE A 354 -3.46 9.21 -0.80
CA PHE A 354 -3.32 7.78 -1.13
C PHE A 354 -2.23 7.54 -2.19
N LYS A 355 -2.20 8.35 -3.26
CA LYS A 355 -1.16 8.30 -4.28
C LYS A 355 0.24 8.53 -3.71
N ASP A 356 0.36 9.46 -2.77
CA ASP A 356 1.61 9.78 -2.05
C ASP A 356 1.93 8.78 -0.92
N ARG A 357 1.13 7.71 -0.77
CA ARG A 357 1.22 6.65 0.26
C ARG A 357 1.06 7.15 1.71
N ALA A 358 0.43 8.30 1.89
CA ALA A 358 0.06 8.85 3.18
C ALA A 358 -1.31 8.28 3.62
N TYR A 359 -1.35 6.99 3.98
CA TYR A 359 -2.59 6.25 4.18
C TYR A 359 -3.47 6.76 5.34
N GLU A 360 -2.89 7.15 6.49
CA GLU A 360 -3.68 7.69 7.61
C GLU A 360 -4.41 9.01 7.24
N PRO A 361 -3.74 10.04 6.65
CA PRO A 361 -4.44 11.19 6.08
C PRO A 361 -5.50 10.81 5.03
N ALA A 362 -5.17 9.91 4.10
CA ALA A 362 -6.12 9.48 3.06
C ALA A 362 -7.40 8.86 3.65
N LEU A 363 -7.25 8.00 4.67
CA LEU A 363 -8.35 7.38 5.41
C LEU A 363 -9.23 8.44 6.09
N ILE A 364 -8.62 9.40 6.79
CA ILE A 364 -9.34 10.50 7.46
C ILE A 364 -10.17 11.31 6.46
N TYR A 365 -9.59 11.72 5.33
CA TYR A 365 -10.29 12.55 4.35
C TYR A 365 -11.37 11.78 3.57
N VAL A 366 -11.17 10.50 3.24
CA VAL A 366 -12.21 9.71 2.56
C VAL A 366 -13.40 9.39 3.48
N GLN A 367 -13.15 9.11 4.76
CA GLN A 367 -14.21 8.94 5.76
C GLN A 367 -15.01 10.24 5.95
N MET A 368 -14.35 11.40 5.96
CA MET A 368 -15.03 12.70 5.96
C MET A 368 -15.88 12.93 4.71
N ALA A 369 -15.38 12.56 3.52
CA ALA A 369 -16.15 12.64 2.27
C ALA A 369 -17.39 11.74 2.31
N LEU A 370 -17.25 10.49 2.76
CA LEU A 370 -18.34 9.52 2.89
C LEU A 370 -19.36 9.92 3.97
N HIS A 371 -18.94 10.58 5.06
CA HIS A 371 -19.87 11.13 6.06
C HIS A 371 -20.78 12.22 5.49
N VAL A 372 -20.28 13.06 4.58
CA VAL A 372 -21.10 14.09 3.89
C VAL A 372 -21.91 13.48 2.76
N ARG A 373 -21.32 12.55 2.00
CA ARG A 373 -21.91 11.92 0.82
C ARG A 373 -21.79 10.37 0.88
N PRO A 374 -22.70 9.68 1.58
CA PRO A 374 -22.67 8.22 1.71
C PRO A 374 -22.93 7.45 0.40
N ASP A 375 -23.41 8.11 -0.65
CA ASP A 375 -23.58 7.59 -2.02
C ASP A 375 -22.33 7.74 -2.89
N LEU A 376 -21.21 8.25 -2.36
CA LEU A 376 -19.98 8.46 -3.13
C LEU A 376 -19.21 7.15 -3.34
N ASP A 377 -19.63 6.34 -4.31
CA ASP A 377 -19.02 5.03 -4.63
C ASP A 377 -17.51 5.10 -4.90
N VAL A 378 -17.00 6.17 -5.53
CA VAL A 378 -15.55 6.34 -5.71
C VAL A 378 -14.82 6.54 -4.38
N GLY A 379 -15.49 7.12 -3.38
CA GLY A 379 -15.01 7.20 -2.01
C GLY A 379 -14.96 5.83 -1.35
N ARG A 380 -15.98 4.98 -1.55
CA ARG A 380 -15.94 3.57 -1.09
C ARG A 380 -14.81 2.78 -1.74
N ILE A 381 -14.61 2.94 -3.05
CA ILE A 381 -13.52 2.30 -3.79
C ILE A 381 -12.16 2.76 -3.24
N LEU A 382 -11.99 4.06 -2.99
CA LEU A 382 -10.75 4.59 -2.40
C LEU A 382 -10.55 4.10 -0.95
N LEU A 383 -11.60 4.01 -0.14
CA LEU A 383 -11.53 3.44 1.21
C LEU A 383 -11.08 1.97 1.15
N ALA A 384 -11.64 1.18 0.23
CA ALA A 384 -11.24 -0.19 0.00
C ALA A 384 -9.80 -0.32 -0.52
N ASP A 385 -9.37 0.55 -1.44
CA ASP A 385 -7.99 0.63 -1.93
C ASP A 385 -7.00 0.98 -0.79
N ILE A 386 -7.39 1.86 0.14
CA ILE A 386 -6.60 2.17 1.35
C ILE A 386 -6.47 0.93 2.23
N TYR A 387 -7.57 0.22 2.49
CA TYR A 387 -7.54 -1.03 3.25
C TYR A 387 -6.67 -2.10 2.59
N VAL A 388 -6.72 -2.28 1.25
CA VAL A 388 -5.80 -3.18 0.53
C VAL A 388 -4.34 -2.74 0.71
N ALA A 389 -4.05 -1.45 0.60
CA ALA A 389 -2.69 -0.91 0.73
C ALA A 389 -2.13 -0.96 2.16
N THR A 390 -3.00 -1.11 3.17
CA THR A 390 -2.64 -1.32 4.58
C THR A 390 -2.85 -2.77 5.04
N GLU A 391 -3.08 -3.72 4.11
CA GLU A 391 -3.21 -5.16 4.37
C GLU A 391 -4.49 -5.58 5.15
N HIS A 392 -5.50 -4.69 5.21
CA HIS A 392 -6.81 -4.93 5.86
C HIS A 392 -7.80 -5.55 4.86
N TYR A 393 -7.51 -6.75 4.37
CA TYR A 393 -8.23 -7.32 3.23
C TYR A 393 -9.72 -7.61 3.51
N VAL A 394 -10.10 -7.95 4.74
CA VAL A 394 -11.51 -8.19 5.12
C VAL A 394 -12.33 -6.88 5.04
N ASP A 395 -11.79 -5.77 5.55
CA ASP A 395 -12.43 -4.45 5.49
C ASP A 395 -12.52 -3.94 4.05
N ALA A 396 -11.47 -4.18 3.24
CA ALA A 396 -11.49 -3.91 1.81
C ALA A 396 -12.61 -4.67 1.08
N VAL A 397 -12.77 -5.96 1.37
CA VAL A 397 -13.85 -6.80 0.83
C VAL A 397 -15.22 -6.25 1.22
N GLY A 398 -15.41 -5.80 2.46
CA GLY A 398 -16.61 -5.11 2.91
C GLY A 398 -16.90 -3.83 2.11
N ALA A 399 -15.94 -2.91 2.07
CA ALA A 399 -16.07 -1.62 1.39
C ALA A 399 -16.29 -1.75 -0.14
N PHE A 400 -15.66 -2.73 -0.80
CA PHE A 400 -15.93 -3.02 -2.22
C PHE A 400 -17.33 -3.61 -2.44
N ARG A 401 -17.84 -4.46 -1.54
CA ARG A 401 -19.19 -5.04 -1.64
C ARG A 401 -20.28 -3.97 -1.56
N GLU A 402 -20.08 -2.92 -0.77
CA GLU A 402 -21.00 -1.78 -0.63
C GLU A 402 -21.10 -0.85 -1.86
N VAL A 403 -20.18 -0.92 -2.82
CA VAL A 403 -20.27 -0.10 -4.05
C VAL A 403 -21.57 -0.39 -4.79
N SER A 404 -22.38 0.63 -5.10
CA SER A 404 -23.71 0.45 -5.68
C SER A 404 -23.71 -0.45 -6.93
N PRO A 405 -24.68 -1.38 -7.11
CA PRO A 405 -24.85 -2.12 -8.36
C PRO A 405 -25.01 -1.20 -9.59
N GLU A 406 -25.68 -0.06 -9.40
CA GLU A 406 -25.90 0.97 -10.44
C GLU A 406 -24.67 1.87 -10.67
N SER A 407 -23.58 1.65 -9.94
CA SER A 407 -22.39 2.50 -10.04
C SER A 407 -21.72 2.32 -11.41
N PRO A 408 -21.37 3.40 -12.13
CA PRO A 408 -20.54 3.30 -13.34
C PRO A 408 -19.14 2.73 -13.05
N PHE A 409 -18.74 2.65 -11.77
CA PHE A 409 -17.49 2.07 -11.30
C PHE A 409 -17.66 0.64 -10.71
N ARG A 410 -18.88 0.05 -10.73
CA ARG A 410 -19.13 -1.29 -10.16
C ARG A 410 -18.27 -2.37 -10.82
N TRP A 411 -18.00 -2.25 -12.12
CA TRP A 411 -17.14 -3.19 -12.86
C TRP A 411 -15.70 -3.21 -12.32
N SER A 412 -15.06 -2.03 -12.24
CA SER A 412 -13.69 -1.93 -11.71
C SER A 412 -13.61 -2.26 -10.22
N ALA A 413 -14.64 -1.92 -9.43
CA ALA A 413 -14.76 -2.33 -8.03
C ALA A 413 -14.80 -3.86 -7.87
N ARG A 414 -15.55 -4.59 -8.72
CA ARG A 414 -15.65 -6.06 -8.65
C ARG A 414 -14.35 -6.78 -9.05
N ILE A 415 -13.59 -6.24 -10.01
CA ILE A 415 -12.25 -6.77 -10.32
C ILE A 415 -11.29 -6.56 -9.15
N ARG A 416 -11.35 -5.40 -8.47
CA ARG A 416 -10.53 -5.13 -7.28
C ARG A 416 -10.97 -5.95 -6.05
N LEU A 417 -12.27 -6.18 -5.90
CA LEU A 417 -12.84 -7.09 -4.91
C LEU A 417 -12.26 -8.50 -5.02
N ALA A 418 -12.12 -9.04 -6.24
CA ALA A 418 -11.51 -10.36 -6.42
C ALA A 418 -10.04 -10.40 -5.95
N ASN A 419 -9.26 -9.35 -6.22
CA ASN A 419 -7.91 -9.25 -5.68
C ASN A 419 -7.90 -9.17 -4.14
N ALA A 420 -8.81 -8.41 -3.53
CA ALA A 420 -8.94 -8.33 -2.08
C ALA A 420 -9.37 -9.67 -1.45
N LEU A 421 -10.32 -10.38 -2.08
CA LEU A 421 -10.74 -11.73 -1.69
C LEU A 421 -9.56 -12.70 -1.73
N ASN A 422 -8.73 -12.67 -2.77
CA ASN A 422 -7.55 -13.54 -2.86
C ASN A 422 -6.56 -13.26 -1.71
N GLN A 423 -6.28 -11.99 -1.42
CA GLN A 423 -5.38 -11.61 -0.31
C GLN A 423 -5.98 -11.93 1.08
N ALA A 424 -7.32 -12.01 1.19
CA ALA A 424 -8.01 -12.54 2.38
C ALA A 424 -8.01 -14.08 2.47
N GLY A 425 -7.43 -14.80 1.50
CA GLY A 425 -7.43 -16.26 1.42
C GLY A 425 -8.68 -16.87 0.77
N GLU A 426 -9.61 -16.05 0.27
CA GLU A 426 -10.88 -16.47 -0.35
C GLU A 426 -10.75 -16.73 -1.87
N LEU A 427 -9.71 -17.47 -2.27
CA LEU A 427 -9.35 -17.75 -3.68
C LEU A 427 -10.53 -18.26 -4.53
N ASP A 428 -11.35 -19.17 -4.00
CA ASP A 428 -12.51 -19.70 -4.73
C ASP A 428 -13.58 -18.63 -5.00
N GLN A 429 -13.81 -17.72 -4.06
CA GLN A 429 -14.75 -16.61 -4.26
C GLN A 429 -14.20 -15.58 -5.24
N ALA A 430 -12.90 -15.24 -5.12
CA ALA A 430 -12.22 -14.37 -6.07
C ALA A 430 -12.29 -14.91 -7.51
N SER A 431 -12.03 -16.21 -7.68
CA SER A 431 -12.09 -16.90 -8.96
C SER A 431 -13.52 -16.90 -9.54
N LYS A 432 -14.52 -17.18 -8.71
CA LYS A 432 -15.94 -17.16 -9.08
C LYS A 432 -16.42 -15.77 -9.49
N GLU A 433 -15.98 -14.72 -8.79
CA GLU A 433 -16.34 -13.33 -9.09
C GLU A 433 -15.84 -12.88 -10.47
N LEU A 434 -14.57 -13.18 -10.78
CA LEU A 434 -13.96 -12.87 -12.08
C LEU A 434 -14.55 -13.70 -13.22
N ARG A 435 -14.88 -14.98 -12.98
CA ARG A 435 -15.61 -15.82 -13.94
C ARG A 435 -17.02 -15.27 -14.22
N ALA A 436 -17.73 -14.79 -13.20
CA ALA A 436 -19.05 -14.18 -13.36
C ALA A 436 -18.98 -12.89 -14.21
N LEU A 437 -18.03 -12.00 -13.92
CA LEU A 437 -17.74 -10.82 -14.75
C LEU A 437 -17.43 -11.20 -16.22
N ALA A 438 -16.61 -12.23 -16.43
CA ALA A 438 -16.28 -12.71 -17.77
C ALA A 438 -17.50 -13.30 -18.53
N THR A 439 -18.54 -13.77 -17.83
CA THR A 439 -19.79 -14.22 -18.46
C THR A 439 -20.74 -13.05 -18.73
N GLU A 440 -20.73 -12.02 -17.89
CA GLU A 440 -21.60 -10.84 -18.00
C GLU A 440 -21.27 -9.95 -19.21
N ARG A 441 -19.98 -9.85 -19.58
CA ARG A 441 -19.51 -9.11 -20.76
C ARG A 441 -18.49 -9.94 -21.54
N THR A 442 -18.97 -10.72 -22.49
CA THR A 442 -18.14 -11.64 -23.28
C THR A 442 -17.18 -10.92 -24.22
N GLU A 443 -17.46 -9.67 -24.58
CA GLU A 443 -16.60 -8.79 -25.38
C GLU A 443 -15.37 -8.27 -24.62
N ARG A 444 -15.31 -8.47 -23.30
CA ARG A 444 -14.26 -7.97 -22.42
C ARG A 444 -13.34 -9.09 -21.92
N ALA A 445 -12.03 -8.85 -22.03
CA ALA A 445 -10.99 -9.78 -21.59
C ALA A 445 -10.44 -9.45 -20.19
N ASP A 446 -10.64 -8.23 -19.67
CA ASP A 446 -10.05 -7.78 -18.41
C ASP A 446 -10.38 -8.64 -17.16
N PRO A 447 -11.57 -9.25 -17.00
CA PRO A 447 -11.81 -10.18 -15.89
C PRO A 447 -11.03 -11.48 -16.02
N LEU A 448 -10.82 -11.98 -17.25
CA LEU A 448 -9.99 -13.18 -17.48
C LEU A 448 -8.51 -12.88 -17.28
N MET A 449 -8.04 -11.72 -17.75
CA MET A 449 -6.66 -11.26 -17.49
C MET A 449 -6.39 -11.19 -15.98
N ALA A 450 -7.31 -10.60 -15.21
CA ALA A 450 -7.23 -10.56 -13.74
C ALA A 450 -7.28 -11.96 -13.11
N LEU A 451 -8.11 -12.88 -13.63
CA LEU A 451 -8.22 -14.25 -13.12
C LEU A 451 -6.95 -15.07 -13.38
N ALA A 452 -6.35 -14.89 -14.55
CA ALA A 452 -5.09 -15.53 -14.90
C ALA A 452 -3.92 -14.95 -14.08
N ASP A 453 -3.89 -13.63 -13.84
CA ASP A 453 -2.92 -13.00 -12.93
C ASP A 453 -3.08 -13.51 -11.49
N LEU A 454 -4.31 -13.73 -11.03
CA LEU A 454 -4.62 -14.33 -9.73
C LEU A 454 -4.14 -15.79 -9.64
N PHE A 455 -4.42 -16.62 -10.64
CA PHE A 455 -3.87 -17.99 -10.67
C PHE A 455 -2.34 -18.00 -10.75
N ARG A 456 -1.74 -17.04 -11.46
CA ARG A 456 -0.28 -16.87 -11.53
C ARG A 456 0.32 -16.42 -10.19
N SER A 457 -0.37 -15.60 -9.39
CA SER A 457 0.09 -15.22 -8.04
C SER A 457 0.01 -16.36 -7.04
N GLU A 458 -0.96 -17.27 -7.20
CA GLU A 458 -1.07 -18.52 -6.43
C GLU A 458 -0.22 -19.68 -6.99
N GLU A 459 0.73 -19.39 -7.88
CA GLU A 459 1.63 -20.36 -8.54
C GLU A 459 0.91 -21.47 -9.34
N ARG A 460 -0.39 -21.32 -9.60
CA ARG A 460 -1.23 -22.21 -10.43
C ARG A 460 -1.01 -21.94 -11.92
N TYR A 461 0.25 -21.99 -12.36
CA TYR A 461 0.67 -21.54 -13.69
C TYR A 461 -0.05 -22.25 -14.85
N LYS A 462 -0.40 -23.54 -14.71
CA LYS A 462 -1.19 -24.28 -15.72
C LYS A 462 -2.59 -23.69 -15.92
N ASP A 463 -3.27 -23.36 -14.82
CA ASP A 463 -4.60 -22.74 -14.84
C ASP A 463 -4.50 -21.30 -15.38
N ALA A 464 -3.47 -20.55 -14.95
CA ALA A 464 -3.19 -19.21 -15.45
C ALA A 464 -3.01 -19.20 -16.97
N VAL A 465 -2.20 -20.10 -17.54
CA VAL A 465 -2.02 -20.23 -19.00
C VAL A 465 -3.35 -20.51 -19.69
N SER A 466 -4.16 -21.44 -19.19
CA SER A 466 -5.47 -21.75 -19.79
C SER A 466 -6.43 -20.54 -19.78
N VAL A 467 -6.37 -19.69 -18.76
CA VAL A 467 -7.22 -18.47 -18.69
C VAL A 467 -6.63 -17.33 -19.53
N TYR A 468 -5.31 -17.19 -19.63
CA TYR A 468 -4.70 -16.25 -20.56
C TYR A 468 -4.97 -16.63 -22.03
N ASP A 469 -5.00 -17.93 -22.35
CA ASP A 469 -5.40 -18.43 -23.68
C ASP A 469 -6.84 -17.95 -24.01
N GLU A 470 -7.82 -18.17 -23.12
CA GLU A 470 -9.20 -17.67 -23.28
C GLU A 470 -9.28 -16.13 -23.33
N ALA A 471 -8.46 -15.42 -22.55
CA ALA A 471 -8.41 -13.96 -22.57
C ALA A 471 -7.93 -13.42 -23.93
N ILE A 472 -6.94 -14.06 -24.54
CA ILE A 472 -6.38 -13.69 -25.84
C ILE A 472 -7.38 -13.97 -26.97
N GLU A 473 -8.10 -15.08 -26.91
CA GLU A 473 -9.15 -15.42 -27.90
C GLU A 473 -10.28 -14.39 -27.97
N ARG A 474 -10.59 -13.70 -26.86
CA ARG A 474 -11.61 -12.64 -26.81
C ARG A 474 -11.16 -11.30 -27.39
N ILE A 475 -9.85 -11.05 -27.51
CA ILE A 475 -9.34 -9.74 -27.92
C ILE A 475 -9.38 -9.63 -29.45
N ALA A 476 -10.45 -9.02 -29.97
CA ALA A 476 -10.67 -8.84 -31.41
C ALA A 476 -9.53 -8.12 -32.15
N LYS A 477 -8.77 -7.24 -31.46
CA LYS A 477 -7.57 -6.61 -32.01
C LYS A 477 -6.53 -6.40 -30.91
N ILE A 478 -5.42 -7.14 -30.99
CA ILE A 478 -4.25 -6.91 -30.15
C ILE A 478 -3.70 -5.50 -30.39
N GLN A 479 -3.37 -4.80 -29.31
CA GLN A 479 -2.82 -3.43 -29.29
C GLN A 479 -1.61 -3.36 -28.36
N GLN A 480 -0.81 -2.30 -28.47
CA GLN A 480 0.38 -2.04 -27.63
C GLN A 480 0.18 -2.32 -26.14
N HIS A 481 -0.92 -1.85 -25.53
CA HIS A 481 -1.18 -2.04 -24.10
C HIS A 481 -1.37 -3.50 -23.66
N HIS A 482 -1.59 -4.44 -24.59
CA HIS A 482 -1.68 -5.87 -24.30
C HIS A 482 -0.33 -6.56 -24.13
N TRP A 483 0.82 -5.86 -24.23
CA TRP A 483 2.14 -6.48 -24.02
C TRP A 483 2.24 -7.19 -22.66
N THR A 484 1.57 -6.69 -21.63
CA THR A 484 1.53 -7.27 -20.27
C THR A 484 0.91 -8.66 -20.25
N LEU A 485 -0.10 -8.91 -21.08
CA LEU A 485 -0.81 -10.18 -21.20
C LEU A 485 0.11 -11.27 -21.75
N PHE A 486 0.80 -10.99 -22.85
CA PHE A 486 1.79 -11.90 -23.44
C PHE A 486 2.98 -12.08 -22.49
N TYR A 487 3.48 -11.02 -21.86
CA TYR A 487 4.54 -11.14 -20.85
C TYR A 487 4.15 -12.07 -19.68
N ALA A 488 2.95 -11.92 -19.13
CA ALA A 488 2.49 -12.72 -17.99
C ALA A 488 2.17 -14.18 -18.37
N ARG A 489 1.59 -14.43 -19.56
CA ARG A 489 1.44 -15.80 -20.09
C ARG A 489 2.79 -16.44 -20.40
N GLY A 490 3.73 -15.69 -20.98
CA GLY A 490 5.09 -16.12 -21.28
C GLY A 490 5.87 -16.58 -20.05
N MET A 491 5.87 -15.80 -18.97
CA MET A 491 6.43 -16.23 -17.68
C MET A 491 5.73 -17.51 -17.16
N SER A 492 4.40 -17.57 -17.23
CA SER A 492 3.64 -18.74 -16.76
C SER A 492 3.91 -20.01 -17.58
N LEU A 493 4.20 -19.86 -18.88
CA LEU A 493 4.57 -20.94 -19.79
C LEU A 493 5.98 -21.48 -19.51
N GLU A 494 6.94 -20.59 -19.23
CA GLU A 494 8.30 -20.98 -18.83
C GLU A 494 8.27 -21.79 -17.53
N ARG A 495 7.52 -21.32 -16.52
CA ARG A 495 7.35 -22.00 -15.22
C ARG A 495 6.68 -23.38 -15.29
N ILE A 496 6.11 -23.76 -16.44
CA ILE A 496 5.57 -25.11 -16.71
C ILE A 496 6.33 -25.86 -17.83
N GLY A 497 7.53 -25.39 -18.19
CA GLY A 497 8.42 -26.04 -19.16
C GLY A 497 8.03 -25.87 -20.63
N GLN A 498 7.07 -25.02 -20.96
CA GLN A 498 6.60 -24.80 -22.34
C GLN A 498 7.40 -23.69 -23.05
N TRP A 499 8.73 -23.79 -23.02
CA TRP A 499 9.65 -22.75 -23.50
C TRP A 499 9.33 -22.21 -24.92
N PRO A 500 9.05 -23.04 -25.96
CA PRO A 500 8.78 -22.50 -27.30
C PRO A 500 7.56 -21.57 -27.37
N ARG A 501 6.54 -21.78 -26.53
CA ARG A 501 5.41 -20.85 -26.38
C ARG A 501 5.81 -19.62 -25.56
N ALA A 502 6.60 -19.81 -24.49
CA ALA A 502 7.08 -18.73 -23.64
C ALA A 502 7.92 -17.71 -24.42
N GLU A 503 8.90 -18.17 -25.20
CA GLU A 503 9.74 -17.33 -26.06
C GLU A 503 8.89 -16.57 -27.09
N SER A 504 7.95 -17.25 -27.76
CA SER A 504 7.03 -16.62 -28.70
C SER A 504 6.21 -15.49 -28.07
N ASP A 505 5.75 -15.66 -26.83
CA ASP A 505 4.98 -14.66 -26.10
C ASP A 505 5.84 -13.49 -25.63
N LEU A 506 7.05 -13.76 -25.13
CA LEU A 506 7.99 -12.72 -24.70
C LEU A 506 8.47 -11.87 -25.89
N LEU A 507 8.73 -12.50 -27.05
CA LEU A 507 8.98 -11.79 -28.30
C LEU A 507 7.76 -10.98 -28.74
N ARG A 508 6.55 -11.53 -28.67
CA ARG A 508 5.31 -10.79 -29.00
C ARG A 508 5.08 -9.59 -28.07
N ALA A 509 5.44 -9.69 -26.80
CA ALA A 509 5.40 -8.55 -25.88
C ALA A 509 6.40 -7.45 -26.28
N LEU A 510 7.58 -7.78 -26.80
CA LEU A 510 8.55 -6.81 -27.34
C LEU A 510 8.12 -6.22 -28.70
N GLU A 511 7.40 -6.95 -29.55
CA GLU A 511 6.79 -6.40 -30.76
C GLU A 511 5.73 -5.34 -30.43
N LEU A 512 4.93 -5.58 -29.38
CA LEU A 512 3.86 -4.67 -28.94
C LEU A 512 4.40 -3.46 -28.18
N GLN A 513 5.42 -3.67 -27.33
CA GLN A 513 6.12 -2.62 -26.60
C GLN A 513 7.63 -2.80 -26.77
N PRO A 514 8.22 -2.22 -27.84
CA PRO A 514 9.66 -2.19 -28.02
C PRO A 514 10.37 -1.59 -26.81
N ASP A 515 11.59 -2.09 -26.57
CA ASP A 515 12.46 -1.69 -25.47
C ASP A 515 11.91 -1.90 -24.04
N GLN A 516 10.78 -2.58 -23.83
CA GLN A 516 10.21 -2.71 -22.47
C GLN A 516 11.17 -3.40 -21.48
N PRO A 517 11.68 -2.71 -20.43
CA PRO A 517 12.79 -3.22 -19.62
C PRO A 517 12.51 -4.55 -18.92
N LEU A 518 11.26 -4.79 -18.49
CA LEU A 518 10.86 -6.04 -17.83
C LEU A 518 10.93 -7.24 -18.79
N VAL A 519 10.48 -7.05 -20.03
CA VAL A 519 10.47 -8.12 -21.04
C VAL A 519 11.87 -8.37 -21.58
N LEU A 520 12.63 -7.29 -21.85
CA LEU A 520 14.05 -7.35 -22.20
C LEU A 520 14.86 -8.13 -21.15
N ASN A 521 14.66 -7.81 -19.87
CA ASN A 521 15.36 -8.47 -18.77
C ASN A 521 14.99 -9.94 -18.63
N TYR A 522 13.69 -10.27 -18.61
CA TYR A 522 13.24 -11.66 -18.43
C TYR A 522 13.69 -12.55 -19.58
N LEU A 523 13.42 -12.14 -20.83
CA LEU A 523 13.77 -12.95 -22.01
C LEU A 523 15.29 -13.07 -22.19
N GLY A 524 16.04 -11.98 -21.98
CA GLY A 524 17.50 -12.02 -22.03
C GLY A 524 18.09 -12.93 -20.95
N TYR A 525 17.60 -12.85 -19.71
CA TYR A 525 18.06 -13.71 -18.62
C TYR A 525 17.77 -15.19 -18.93
N SER A 526 16.55 -15.51 -19.35
CA SER A 526 16.15 -16.88 -19.72
C SER A 526 16.99 -17.44 -20.87
N TRP A 527 17.33 -16.64 -21.88
CA TRP A 527 18.23 -17.09 -22.95
C TRP A 527 19.63 -17.44 -22.44
N VAL A 528 20.20 -16.66 -21.53
CA VAL A 528 21.53 -16.94 -20.96
C VAL A 528 21.51 -18.21 -20.10
N ASP A 529 20.50 -18.37 -19.25
CA ASP A 529 20.30 -19.57 -18.43
C ASP A 529 20.17 -20.85 -19.29
N MET A 530 19.56 -20.74 -20.47
CA MET A 530 19.46 -21.82 -21.45
C MET A 530 20.65 -21.96 -22.41
N GLY A 531 21.69 -21.13 -22.29
CA GLY A 531 22.87 -21.15 -23.17
C GLY A 531 22.58 -20.69 -24.62
N MET A 532 21.48 -19.98 -24.85
CA MET A 532 20.99 -19.54 -26.15
C MET A 532 21.24 -18.04 -26.39
N ARG A 533 21.42 -17.64 -27.66
CA ARG A 533 21.35 -16.23 -28.10
C ARG A 533 22.15 -15.21 -27.26
N LEU A 534 23.29 -15.64 -26.71
CA LEU A 534 24.01 -14.98 -25.62
C LEU A 534 24.36 -13.50 -25.89
N SER A 535 24.76 -13.17 -27.12
CA SER A 535 25.08 -11.79 -27.53
C SER A 535 23.85 -10.89 -27.60
N GLU A 536 22.74 -11.41 -28.09
CA GLU A 536 21.45 -10.70 -28.18
C GLU A 536 20.87 -10.51 -26.77
N ALA A 537 20.93 -11.54 -25.94
CA ALA A 537 20.51 -11.54 -24.55
C ALA A 537 21.27 -10.48 -23.72
N ARG A 538 22.60 -10.45 -23.81
CA ARG A 538 23.45 -9.42 -23.18
C ARG A 538 23.00 -8.02 -23.59
N SER A 539 22.85 -7.76 -24.89
CA SER A 539 22.42 -6.46 -25.41
C SER A 539 21.01 -6.05 -24.93
N MET A 540 20.09 -7.00 -24.80
CA MET A 540 18.74 -6.75 -24.26
C MET A 540 18.79 -6.34 -22.78
N ILE A 541 19.58 -7.02 -21.96
CA ILE A 541 19.69 -6.68 -20.53
C ILE A 541 20.45 -5.37 -20.32
N GLU A 542 21.50 -5.09 -21.11
CA GLU A 542 22.18 -3.78 -21.12
C GLU A 542 21.20 -2.63 -21.42
N ARG A 543 20.28 -2.80 -22.39
CA ARG A 543 19.18 -1.86 -22.68
C ARG A 543 18.16 -1.75 -21.54
N ALA A 544 17.88 -2.84 -20.84
CA ALA A 544 16.98 -2.83 -19.67
C ALA A 544 17.58 -2.02 -18.51
N VAL A 545 18.87 -2.24 -18.20
CA VAL A 545 19.63 -1.49 -17.19
C VAL A 545 19.72 0.00 -17.56
N ALA A 546 20.04 0.32 -18.82
CA ALA A 546 20.14 1.71 -19.27
C ALA A 546 18.83 2.51 -19.04
N GLN A 547 17.67 1.86 -19.16
CA GLN A 547 16.37 2.48 -18.88
C GLN A 547 15.98 2.47 -17.39
N ARG A 548 16.52 1.53 -16.60
CA ARG A 548 16.22 1.40 -15.16
C ARG A 548 17.50 1.22 -14.31
N PRO A 549 18.42 2.20 -14.30
CA PRO A 549 19.72 2.06 -13.63
C PRO A 549 19.65 2.04 -12.09
N ASN A 550 18.46 2.23 -11.52
CA ASN A 550 18.18 2.16 -10.09
C ASN A 550 17.22 1.00 -9.71
N ASP A 551 16.85 0.13 -10.66
CA ASP A 551 16.10 -1.10 -10.39
C ASP A 551 17.11 -2.23 -10.12
N GLY A 552 17.39 -2.47 -8.84
CA GLY A 552 18.45 -3.40 -8.42
C GLY A 552 18.30 -4.84 -8.94
N TYR A 553 17.10 -5.30 -9.31
CA TYR A 553 16.95 -6.63 -9.95
C TYR A 553 17.43 -6.66 -11.39
N ILE A 554 17.22 -5.58 -12.12
CA ILE A 554 17.65 -5.48 -13.52
C ILE A 554 19.16 -5.26 -13.57
N VAL A 555 19.71 -4.49 -12.62
CA VAL A 555 21.16 -4.35 -12.43
C VAL A 555 21.81 -5.67 -12.00
N ASP A 556 21.21 -6.41 -11.06
CA ASP A 556 21.64 -7.77 -10.67
C ASP A 556 21.61 -8.74 -11.86
N SER A 557 20.53 -8.73 -12.64
CA SER A 557 20.38 -9.58 -13.83
C SER A 557 21.51 -9.38 -14.84
N LEU A 558 21.94 -8.13 -15.07
CA LEU A 558 23.10 -7.85 -15.93
C LEU A 558 24.39 -8.39 -15.32
N GLY A 559 24.60 -8.14 -14.02
CA GLY A 559 25.77 -8.62 -13.30
C GLY A 559 25.88 -10.15 -13.32
N TRP A 560 24.77 -10.86 -13.09
CA TRP A 560 24.72 -12.31 -13.15
C TRP A 560 24.92 -12.85 -14.56
N VAL A 561 24.35 -12.22 -15.59
CA VAL A 561 24.60 -12.62 -16.98
C VAL A 561 26.06 -12.41 -17.38
N LEU A 562 26.69 -11.32 -16.96
CA LEU A 562 28.14 -11.12 -17.18
C LEU A 562 28.96 -12.20 -16.45
N TYR A 563 28.56 -12.59 -15.24
CA TYR A 563 29.19 -13.68 -14.49
C TYR A 563 29.07 -15.04 -15.22
N GLN A 564 27.88 -15.37 -15.75
CA GLN A 564 27.67 -16.59 -16.55
C GLN A 564 28.43 -16.57 -17.89
N LEU A 565 28.75 -15.40 -18.41
CA LEU A 565 29.61 -15.20 -19.59
C LEU A 565 31.11 -15.08 -19.26
N GLU A 566 31.50 -15.40 -18.02
CA GLU A 566 32.88 -15.32 -17.48
C GLU A 566 33.53 -13.92 -17.50
N ASP A 567 32.73 -12.86 -17.74
CA ASP A 567 33.15 -11.45 -17.70
C ASP A 567 33.13 -10.93 -16.24
N PHE A 568 33.89 -11.60 -15.37
CA PHE A 568 33.80 -11.47 -13.90
C PHE A 568 34.10 -10.06 -13.38
N GLU A 569 35.00 -9.32 -14.03
CA GLU A 569 35.32 -7.93 -13.66
C GLU A 569 34.14 -6.98 -13.96
N ALA A 570 33.49 -7.12 -15.12
CA ALA A 570 32.30 -6.34 -15.43
C ALA A 570 31.10 -6.77 -14.56
N ALA A 571 30.95 -8.07 -14.30
CA ALA A 571 29.95 -8.61 -13.40
C ALA A 571 30.05 -7.99 -11.99
N LEU A 572 31.27 -7.93 -11.44
CA LEU A 572 31.54 -7.39 -10.12
C LEU A 572 31.05 -5.94 -9.97
N VAL A 573 31.28 -5.08 -10.97
CA VAL A 573 30.83 -3.67 -10.97
C VAL A 573 29.31 -3.57 -10.90
N HIS A 574 28.59 -4.38 -11.68
CA HIS A 574 27.13 -4.35 -11.69
C HIS A 574 26.53 -4.98 -10.41
N LEU A 575 27.09 -6.08 -9.91
CA LEU A 575 26.61 -6.75 -8.70
C LEU A 575 26.88 -5.93 -7.44
N GLU A 576 28.00 -5.21 -7.36
CA GLU A 576 28.26 -4.24 -6.30
C GLU A 576 27.17 -3.17 -6.26
N ARG A 577 26.84 -2.58 -7.42
CA ARG A 577 25.76 -1.61 -7.56
C ARG A 577 24.38 -2.19 -7.23
N ALA A 578 24.13 -3.46 -7.55
CA ALA A 578 22.88 -4.13 -7.20
C ALA A 578 22.73 -4.28 -5.67
N VAL A 579 23.79 -4.66 -4.95
CA VAL A 579 23.82 -4.74 -3.48
C VAL A 579 23.66 -3.36 -2.83
N GLU A 580 24.22 -2.29 -3.41
CA GLU A 580 23.94 -0.91 -2.94
C GLU A 580 22.46 -0.54 -3.04
N LEU A 581 21.82 -0.90 -4.17
CA LEU A 581 20.41 -0.63 -4.42
C LEU A 581 19.48 -1.51 -3.57
N ARG A 582 19.90 -2.73 -3.23
CA ARG A 582 19.11 -3.76 -2.52
C ARG A 582 19.90 -4.43 -1.39
N PRO A 583 20.31 -3.70 -0.34
CA PRO A 583 21.21 -4.20 0.70
C PRO A 583 20.63 -5.30 1.61
N ASN A 584 19.34 -5.61 1.46
CA ASN A 584 18.59 -6.58 2.26
C ASN A 584 18.00 -7.70 1.38
N ASP A 585 18.66 -8.03 0.27
CA ASP A 585 18.24 -9.10 -0.63
C ASP A 585 19.30 -10.23 -0.64
N PRO A 586 18.96 -11.45 -0.19
CA PRO A 586 19.95 -12.51 -0.04
C PRO A 586 20.49 -13.03 -1.38
N VAL A 587 19.66 -13.06 -2.44
CA VAL A 587 20.06 -13.54 -3.77
C VAL A 587 21.10 -12.61 -4.40
N ILE A 588 20.81 -11.31 -4.42
CA ILE A 588 21.73 -10.29 -4.95
C ILE A 588 23.04 -10.26 -4.15
N THR A 589 22.97 -10.49 -2.84
CA THR A 589 24.15 -10.58 -1.96
C THR A 589 24.99 -11.83 -2.26
N ASP A 590 24.36 -12.96 -2.61
CA ASP A 590 25.05 -14.19 -3.03
C ASP A 590 25.71 -14.04 -4.41
N HIS A 591 25.03 -13.47 -5.41
CA HIS A 591 25.62 -13.19 -6.72
C HIS A 591 26.87 -12.31 -6.61
N TYR A 592 26.81 -11.22 -5.83
CA TYR A 592 27.97 -10.36 -5.59
C TYR A 592 29.11 -11.11 -4.88
N ALA A 593 28.78 -12.00 -3.94
CA ALA A 593 29.77 -12.85 -3.28
C ALA A 593 30.45 -13.84 -4.26
N ASP A 594 29.71 -14.41 -5.21
CA ASP A 594 30.26 -15.27 -6.26
C ASP A 594 31.22 -14.50 -7.19
N ALA A 595 30.86 -13.28 -7.61
CA ALA A 595 31.75 -12.44 -8.42
C ALA A 595 33.01 -11.99 -7.65
N LEU A 596 32.88 -11.65 -6.37
CA LEU A 596 34.01 -11.42 -5.47
C LEU A 596 34.90 -12.67 -5.35
N TRP A 597 34.33 -13.87 -5.40
CA TRP A 597 35.10 -15.10 -5.34
C TRP A 597 35.92 -15.34 -6.60
N GLN A 598 35.34 -15.18 -7.80
CA GLN A 598 36.06 -15.40 -9.06
C GLN A 598 37.16 -14.36 -9.32
N THR A 599 36.97 -13.12 -8.83
CA THR A 599 37.98 -12.05 -8.88
C THR A 599 39.03 -12.15 -7.75
N GLY A 600 39.05 -13.24 -6.98
CA GLY A 600 40.06 -13.51 -5.93
C GLY A 600 39.86 -12.77 -4.61
N ARG A 601 38.80 -11.97 -4.46
CA ARG A 601 38.43 -11.24 -3.23
C ARG A 601 37.74 -12.16 -2.19
N HIS A 602 38.30 -13.35 -1.97
CA HIS A 602 37.69 -14.46 -1.22
C HIS A 602 37.28 -14.11 0.23
N SER A 603 38.00 -13.22 0.91
CA SER A 603 37.64 -12.78 2.26
C SER A 603 36.34 -11.98 2.28
N GLU A 604 36.12 -11.15 1.25
CA GLU A 604 34.93 -10.32 1.10
C GLU A 604 33.75 -11.18 0.62
N ALA A 605 33.98 -12.10 -0.32
CA ALA A 605 33.00 -13.11 -0.73
C ALA A 605 32.41 -13.86 0.47
N ARG A 606 33.26 -14.39 1.37
CA ARG A 606 32.79 -15.07 2.60
C ARG A 606 32.03 -14.17 3.57
N PHE A 607 32.33 -12.87 3.60
CA PHE A 607 31.56 -11.91 4.39
C PHE A 607 30.17 -11.72 3.79
N GLN A 608 30.06 -11.54 2.46
CA GLN A 608 28.78 -11.36 1.78
C GLN A 608 27.93 -12.65 1.81
N TRP A 609 28.51 -13.84 1.61
CA TRP A 609 27.79 -15.11 1.80
C TRP A 609 27.21 -15.26 3.22
N ARG A 610 27.97 -14.93 4.26
CA ARG A 610 27.45 -14.92 5.65
C ARG A 610 26.35 -13.88 5.85
N ARG A 611 26.43 -12.74 5.15
CA ARG A 611 25.38 -11.73 5.16
C ARG A 611 24.12 -12.23 4.44
N ALA A 612 24.25 -12.92 3.29
CA ALA A 612 23.12 -13.54 2.60
C ALA A 612 22.37 -14.52 3.52
N LEU A 613 23.08 -15.36 4.28
CA LEU A 613 22.47 -16.23 5.30
C LEU A 613 21.78 -15.46 6.44
N SER A 614 22.22 -14.24 6.77
CA SER A 614 21.58 -13.38 7.78
C SER A 614 20.38 -12.57 7.27
N LEU A 615 20.03 -12.70 6.00
CA LEU A 615 18.93 -11.99 5.32
C LEU A 615 17.70 -12.89 5.06
N ASP A 616 17.54 -13.94 5.87
CA ASP A 616 16.45 -14.93 5.81
C ASP A 616 16.21 -15.49 4.39
N PRO A 617 17.23 -16.14 3.76
CA PRO A 617 17.08 -16.77 2.45
C PRO A 617 16.11 -17.96 2.49
N ASP A 618 15.61 -18.38 1.32
CA ASP A 618 14.96 -19.68 1.19
C ASP A 618 15.93 -20.85 1.45
N SER A 619 15.38 -22.05 1.66
CA SER A 619 16.16 -23.24 2.02
C SER A 619 17.17 -23.67 0.95
N SER A 620 16.86 -23.46 -0.34
CA SER A 620 17.74 -23.83 -1.46
C SER A 620 18.95 -22.90 -1.51
N LEU A 621 18.72 -21.58 -1.41
CA LEU A 621 19.79 -20.60 -1.34
C LEU A 621 20.62 -20.77 -0.06
N ALA A 622 19.99 -21.02 1.09
CA ALA A 622 20.69 -21.29 2.35
C ALA A 622 21.66 -22.47 2.21
N GLU A 623 21.18 -23.62 1.72
CA GLU A 623 22.00 -24.82 1.55
C GLU A 623 23.13 -24.61 0.52
N SER A 624 22.86 -23.86 -0.56
CA SER A 624 23.86 -23.48 -1.56
C SER A 624 24.98 -22.64 -0.94
N VAL A 625 24.63 -21.57 -0.21
CA VAL A 625 25.61 -20.66 0.41
C VAL A 625 26.41 -21.35 1.51
N GLU A 626 25.79 -22.24 2.29
CA GLU A 626 26.51 -23.07 3.28
C GLU A 626 27.55 -23.98 2.60
N LYS A 627 27.20 -24.64 1.49
CA LYS A 627 28.15 -25.45 0.70
C LYS A 627 29.31 -24.59 0.17
N LYS A 628 29.05 -23.39 -0.35
CA LYS A 628 30.09 -22.43 -0.80
C LYS A 628 31.05 -22.09 0.34
N LEU A 629 30.52 -21.78 1.54
CA LEU A 629 31.32 -21.46 2.73
C LEU A 629 32.16 -22.64 3.24
N GLN A 630 31.64 -23.87 3.15
CA GLN A 630 32.34 -25.09 3.58
C GLN A 630 33.46 -25.54 2.63
N ARG A 631 33.37 -25.19 1.33
CA ARG A 631 34.26 -25.72 0.27
C ARG A 631 35.75 -25.54 0.58
N ASP A 632 36.14 -24.37 1.11
CA ASP A 632 37.51 -24.03 1.49
C ASP A 632 37.66 -23.67 2.98
N LEU A 633 37.10 -24.50 3.88
CA LEU A 633 37.56 -24.50 5.28
C LEU A 633 38.99 -25.10 5.32
N PRO A 634 39.97 -24.46 6.00
CA PRO A 634 41.25 -25.10 6.27
C PRO A 634 41.00 -26.44 6.98
N ASP A 635 41.71 -27.53 6.60
CA ASP A 635 41.36 -28.90 7.03
C ASP A 635 41.23 -29.08 8.56
N LYS A 636 41.90 -28.24 9.36
CA LYS A 636 41.77 -28.20 10.83
C LYS A 636 40.37 -27.80 11.35
N LEU A 637 39.47 -27.31 10.49
CA LEU A 637 38.11 -26.89 10.83
C LEU A 637 37.01 -27.72 10.14
N ARG A 638 37.36 -28.67 9.27
CA ARG A 638 36.42 -29.68 8.77
C ARG A 638 36.20 -30.73 9.85
N THR A 639 35.29 -30.45 10.79
CA THR A 639 34.89 -31.42 11.82
C THR A 639 34.27 -32.65 11.16
N THR A 640 34.92 -33.79 11.31
CA THR A 640 34.45 -35.08 10.82
C THR A 640 33.25 -35.57 11.62
N ASN A 641 32.03 -35.23 11.18
CA ASN A 641 30.85 -36.02 11.52
C ASN A 641 30.88 -37.32 10.69
N LYS A 642 31.69 -38.29 11.16
CA LYS A 642 31.66 -39.70 10.75
C LYS A 642 31.80 -40.61 11.96
N SER A 643 30.66 -40.88 12.59
CA SER A 643 30.32 -42.13 13.28
C SER A 643 28.83 -42.11 13.59
#